data_AF-A0A1W9WT57-F1
#
_entry.id   AF-A0A1W9WT57-F1
#
_cell.length_a   1.000
_cell.length_b   1.000
_cell.length_c   1.000
_cell.angle_alpha   90.00
_cell.angle_beta   90.00
_cell.angle_gamma   90.00
#
_symmetry.space_group_name_H-M   'P 1'
#
loop_
_entity.id
_entity.type
_entity.pdbx_description
1 polymer ?
#
loop_
_entity_poly.entity_id
_entity_poly.type
_entity_poly.pdbx_seq_one_letter_code
_entity_poly.pdbx_strand_id
1 'polypeptide(L)'
;MDGAEQLITRRKGSEKTGVELRNGVLHLKADSIYQRGISTLPATGWDHDFQRVKAKLYLPPGWKLLNATGIDNISRTWVKQWTLLDFFAVLIFTIALARLFSKSLAGLAFLTLVLTYHDPGAPRFVWLALLIGFALLKHLPSGKLKKAVKLYHGIVALSLVVIVIPYAVQALRIGIYPQLARPFASMNQYSSHGSSSPTRSPQMDMVQEMVQEKNMVPRKNKVQKKNKVQGAASFYYDSQVMQHDPKALTQTGPGIPKWLPFETIDFSWSGPVTRDQMVLFTLIGPGINLILAFVRVFFVFFLALGMFGFPYRPGKGFTITGLKALKIFSLLFLFVLTPVLAQTSEIPSQQMLNTLEERLLEKDECFPLCSNISNVFIRISHELLSMDVHVDAQIDTAIPVPGHVKQWLPKKVMIDNAQAQGLLRKKNYLWMLIPAGRHVVTLSGPIGKQNMLQLPFLLKPHKVSIKADGWSVEGVKPDNSIDTQLQFRRITEKDDKQPEIMETGILPPFVLVERNILLGLVWKIQTKIQRSSPTGAGVVLDIPLLPGESVTTKGIRVVEGNAKISLGADQTHLFWESFLEPSDQILLEHKKTNTWTEIWKVDVSPIFHLEYEGIPIILHKTGNRWYPTWHPWPGEAITLKVSRPPGIEGKTLTIEKSLLELRPGRKITSAKMALAIKSSQGGHHTIALPLNAKLQEVKIKGKIHPIRQEGQSIVLPIIPGQQNIELKWIEEKGMKNLYRSSHVDLGAPSVNAGVDIYLPSNRWILFLGGEHLVGPAVLFWSIIIILVIVAWGLSKTNFAQLRMHQWFFLGIGISMSNLAAGLVVVGWLIALDLKNKAENLKGFRYDLIQIGIGILTIAAMG
;
A
#
# COMPACT_ATOMS: atom_id res chain seq x y z
N MET A 1 12.37 -3.65 5.06
CA MET A 1 12.14 -2.52 5.98
C MET A 1 12.38 -1.24 5.20
N ASP A 2 11.41 -0.32 5.17
CA ASP A 2 11.51 0.96 4.46
C ASP A 2 11.98 0.83 2.99
N GLY A 3 11.54 -0.25 2.31
CA GLY A 3 11.92 -0.57 0.93
C GLY A 3 13.20 -1.40 0.76
N ALA A 4 14.06 -1.50 1.78
CA ALA A 4 15.32 -2.25 1.73
C ALA A 4 15.19 -3.65 2.35
N GLU A 5 15.93 -4.61 1.79
CA GLU A 5 16.07 -5.95 2.38
C GLU A 5 16.95 -5.91 3.63
N GLN A 6 16.60 -6.74 4.61
CA GLN A 6 17.33 -6.83 5.88
C GLN A 6 17.71 -8.28 6.13
N LEU A 7 18.91 -8.49 6.67
CA LEU A 7 19.37 -9.81 7.07
C LEU A 7 18.61 -10.24 8.33
N ILE A 8 17.99 -11.42 8.29
CA ILE A 8 17.37 -12.02 9.48
C ILE A 8 18.49 -12.68 10.29
N THR A 9 18.57 -12.29 11.57
CA THR A 9 19.60 -12.75 12.50
C THR A 9 19.00 -13.53 13.66
N ARG A 10 19.84 -14.31 14.33
CA ARG A 10 19.47 -15.01 15.57
C ARG A 10 20.11 -14.33 16.77
N ARG A 11 19.31 -14.04 17.81
CA ARG A 11 19.84 -13.45 19.05
C ARG A 11 20.65 -14.50 19.82
N LYS A 12 21.85 -14.13 20.29
CA LYS A 12 22.69 -15.00 21.12
C LYS A 12 21.92 -15.42 22.39
N GLY A 13 21.87 -16.72 22.69
CA GLY A 13 21.11 -17.26 23.82
C GLY A 13 19.60 -17.44 23.60
N SER A 14 19.09 -17.26 22.37
CA SER A 14 17.69 -17.50 22.02
C SER A 14 17.54 -18.18 20.65
N GLU A 15 16.54 -19.06 20.51
CA GLU A 15 16.15 -19.61 19.21
C GLU A 15 15.32 -18.62 18.37
N LYS A 16 15.02 -17.44 18.91
CA LYS A 16 14.21 -16.44 18.22
C LYS A 16 15.00 -15.77 17.09
N THR A 17 14.37 -15.72 15.93
CA THR A 17 14.88 -15.09 14.71
C THR A 17 14.23 -13.73 14.54
N GLY A 18 15.00 -12.72 14.14
CA GLY A 18 14.44 -11.38 13.98
C GLY A 18 15.38 -10.40 13.29
N VAL A 19 14.97 -9.14 13.29
CA VAL A 19 15.76 -8.02 12.80
C VAL A 19 15.89 -7.00 13.91
N GLU A 20 17.08 -6.41 14.02
CA GLU A 20 17.37 -5.32 14.95
C GLU A 20 16.73 -4.02 14.44
N LEU A 21 15.99 -3.33 15.30
CA LEU A 21 15.27 -2.11 14.95
C LEU A 21 15.88 -0.89 15.66
N ARG A 22 16.08 0.21 14.93
CA ARG A 22 16.63 1.46 15.49
C ARG A 22 15.66 2.64 15.38
N ASN A 23 14.59 2.52 14.60
CA ASN A 23 13.61 3.58 14.42
C ASN A 23 12.31 3.27 15.18
N GLY A 24 11.70 4.29 15.79
CA GLY A 24 10.44 4.18 16.53
C GLY A 24 9.20 4.07 15.65
N VAL A 25 9.27 4.57 14.42
CA VAL A 25 8.26 4.38 13.36
C VAL A 25 8.97 3.75 12.18
N LEU A 26 8.46 2.62 11.72
CA LEU A 26 9.07 1.84 10.64
C LEU A 26 8.00 1.16 9.77
N HIS A 27 8.26 1.07 8.47
CA HIS A 27 7.45 0.29 7.55
C HIS A 27 8.09 -1.09 7.38
N LEU A 28 7.63 -2.06 8.19
CA LEU A 28 8.06 -3.44 8.10
C LEU A 28 7.16 -4.23 7.14
N LYS A 29 7.79 -4.91 6.19
CA LYS A 29 7.17 -5.99 5.44
C LYS A 29 7.94 -7.27 5.74
N ALA A 30 7.24 -8.31 6.17
CA ALA A 30 7.79 -9.63 6.40
C ALA A 30 6.93 -10.64 5.67
N ASP A 31 7.59 -11.58 5.01
CA ASP A 31 6.96 -12.64 4.23
C ASP A 31 7.36 -13.98 4.86
N SER A 32 6.38 -14.82 5.20
CA SER A 32 6.61 -16.12 5.84
C SER A 32 5.69 -17.20 5.27
N ILE A 33 6.11 -18.46 5.38
CA ILE A 33 5.29 -19.63 5.02
C ILE A 33 4.92 -20.33 6.33
N TYR A 34 3.62 -20.49 6.56
CA TYR A 34 3.10 -21.25 7.70
C TYR A 34 2.84 -22.71 7.30
N GLN A 35 3.51 -23.65 7.97
CA GLN A 35 3.48 -25.08 7.62
C GLN A 35 2.52 -25.91 8.48
N ARG A 36 1.99 -25.37 9.59
CA ARG A 36 1.28 -26.14 10.65
C ARG A 36 -0.22 -26.37 10.44
N GLY A 37 -0.76 -26.12 9.25
CA GLY A 37 -2.18 -26.32 8.91
C GLY A 37 -2.91 -25.02 8.56
N ILE A 38 -4.02 -25.12 7.83
CA ILE A 38 -4.71 -23.96 7.23
C ILE A 38 -5.77 -23.36 8.18
N SER A 39 -6.23 -24.14 9.17
CA SER A 39 -7.34 -23.77 10.06
C SER A 39 -6.90 -22.92 11.25
N THR A 40 -5.73 -23.17 11.84
CA THR A 40 -5.25 -22.48 13.05
C THR A 40 -4.07 -21.58 12.72
N LEU A 41 -4.26 -20.27 12.90
CA LEU A 41 -3.24 -19.26 12.60
C LEU A 41 -3.04 -18.33 13.81
N PRO A 42 -1.80 -17.94 14.13
CA PRO A 42 -1.56 -16.91 15.14
C PRO A 42 -2.10 -15.56 14.67
N ALA A 43 -2.71 -14.79 15.57
CA ALA A 43 -3.34 -13.51 15.21
C ALA A 43 -2.34 -12.44 14.75
N THR A 44 -1.16 -12.37 15.39
CA THR A 44 -0.10 -11.41 15.05
C THR A 44 1.04 -12.05 14.26
N GLY A 45 1.38 -13.31 14.56
CA GLY A 45 2.55 -14.00 13.99
C GLY A 45 3.90 -13.49 14.52
N TRP A 46 3.88 -12.57 15.49
CA TRP A 46 5.06 -11.99 16.14
C TRP A 46 5.00 -12.23 17.65
N ASP A 47 6.15 -12.36 18.28
CA ASP A 47 6.26 -12.38 19.75
C ASP A 47 6.15 -10.98 20.35
N HIS A 48 5.05 -10.29 20.03
CA HIS A 48 4.75 -8.93 20.49
C HIS A 48 3.24 -8.70 20.46
N ASP A 49 2.73 -7.90 21.40
CA ASP A 49 1.32 -7.51 21.46
C ASP A 49 1.03 -6.34 20.51
N PHE A 50 -0.14 -6.34 19.87
CA PHE A 50 -0.51 -5.32 18.90
C PHE A 50 -1.70 -4.51 19.41
N GLN A 51 -1.60 -3.18 19.36
CA GLN A 51 -2.73 -2.30 19.72
C GLN A 51 -3.88 -2.36 18.71
N ARG A 52 -3.57 -2.64 17.44
CA ARG A 52 -4.54 -2.73 16.36
C ARG A 52 -4.05 -3.71 15.31
N VAL A 53 -4.89 -4.69 14.98
CA VAL A 53 -4.62 -5.67 13.93
C VAL A 53 -5.74 -5.62 12.89
N LYS A 54 -5.35 -5.61 11.63
CA LYS A 54 -6.23 -5.79 10.47
C LYS A 54 -5.60 -6.83 9.58
N ALA A 55 -6.40 -7.76 9.09
CA ALA A 55 -5.91 -8.84 8.25
C ALA A 55 -6.86 -9.10 7.09
N LYS A 56 -6.30 -9.68 6.03
CA LYS A 56 -7.01 -10.07 4.82
C LYS A 56 -6.73 -11.54 4.55
N LEU A 57 -7.78 -12.34 4.45
CA LEU A 57 -7.70 -13.72 4.03
C LEU A 57 -8.01 -13.80 2.53
N TYR A 58 -7.05 -14.28 1.76
CA TYR A 58 -7.20 -14.57 0.34
C TYR A 58 -7.49 -16.06 0.16
N LEU A 59 -8.63 -16.39 -0.43
CA LEU A 59 -9.02 -17.78 -0.67
C LEU A 59 -8.84 -18.17 -2.15
N PRO A 60 -8.21 -19.34 -2.42
CA PRO A 60 -8.11 -19.89 -3.76
C PRO A 60 -9.48 -20.38 -4.29
N PRO A 61 -9.60 -20.67 -5.59
CA PRO A 61 -10.87 -21.10 -6.18
C PRO A 61 -11.44 -22.35 -5.49
N GLY A 62 -12.75 -22.33 -5.25
CA GLY A 62 -13.47 -23.45 -4.64
C GLY A 62 -13.37 -23.55 -3.12
N TRP A 63 -12.68 -22.61 -2.46
CA TRP A 63 -12.68 -22.48 -1.01
C TRP A 63 -13.69 -21.43 -0.57
N LYS A 64 -14.44 -21.72 0.50
CA LYS A 64 -15.38 -20.78 1.12
C LYS A 64 -15.22 -20.78 2.64
N LEU A 65 -15.38 -19.61 3.26
CA LEU A 65 -15.33 -19.48 4.72
C LEU A 65 -16.73 -19.69 5.34
N LEU A 66 -16.86 -20.75 6.14
CA LEU A 66 -18.11 -21.06 6.84
C LEU A 66 -18.23 -20.20 8.10
N ASN A 67 -17.19 -20.24 8.94
CA ASN A 67 -17.12 -19.48 10.19
C ASN A 67 -15.65 -19.18 10.55
N ALA A 68 -15.44 -18.19 11.41
CA ALA A 68 -14.15 -17.91 12.02
C ALA A 68 -14.32 -17.55 13.50
N THR A 69 -13.43 -18.06 14.35
CA THR A 69 -13.41 -17.76 15.79
C THR A 69 -12.09 -17.09 16.20
N GLY A 70 -12.11 -16.38 17.33
CA GLY A 70 -10.96 -15.56 17.78
C GLY A 70 -10.85 -14.20 17.08
N ILE A 71 -11.89 -13.79 16.33
CA ILE A 71 -11.99 -12.53 15.57
C ILE A 71 -13.28 -11.81 15.97
N ASP A 72 -13.20 -10.50 16.21
CA ASP A 72 -14.37 -9.69 16.58
C ASP A 72 -15.22 -9.32 15.36
N ASN A 73 -14.58 -8.70 14.35
CA ASN A 73 -15.27 -8.17 13.17
C ASN A 73 -14.85 -8.92 11.91
N ILE A 74 -15.81 -9.60 11.29
CA ILE A 74 -15.65 -10.30 10.01
C ILE A 74 -16.93 -10.14 9.20
N SER A 75 -16.77 -9.63 7.97
CA SER A 75 -17.90 -9.15 7.16
C SER A 75 -18.56 -10.20 6.27
N ARG A 76 -17.87 -11.32 6.00
CA ARG A 76 -18.30 -12.33 5.01
C ARG A 76 -18.06 -13.76 5.48
N THR A 77 -18.82 -14.20 6.48
CA THR A 77 -18.95 -15.64 6.78
C THR A 77 -20.35 -16.11 6.40
N TRP A 78 -20.47 -17.37 5.97
CA TRP A 78 -21.79 -17.93 5.64
C TRP A 78 -22.78 -17.80 6.81
N VAL A 79 -22.32 -17.97 8.06
CA VAL A 79 -23.16 -17.85 9.25
C VAL A 79 -23.60 -16.40 9.52
N LYS A 80 -22.69 -15.43 9.45
CA LYS A 80 -23.01 -14.01 9.73
C LYS A 80 -23.76 -13.31 8.59
N GLN A 81 -23.86 -13.94 7.41
CA GLN A 81 -24.57 -13.37 6.27
C GLN A 81 -26.10 -13.48 6.41
N TRP A 82 -26.60 -14.36 7.28
CA TRP A 82 -28.03 -14.51 7.55
C TRP A 82 -28.58 -13.31 8.32
N THR A 83 -29.60 -12.66 7.75
CA THR A 83 -30.37 -11.63 8.44
C THR A 83 -31.60 -12.24 9.12
N LEU A 84 -32.19 -11.50 10.08
CA LEU A 84 -33.44 -11.91 10.73
C LEU A 84 -34.57 -12.12 9.71
N LEU A 85 -34.64 -11.25 8.67
CA LEU A 85 -35.59 -11.36 7.57
C LEU A 85 -35.42 -12.68 6.79
N ASP A 86 -34.18 -13.09 6.54
CA ASP A 86 -33.88 -14.32 5.80
C ASP A 86 -34.42 -15.55 6.54
N PHE A 87 -34.19 -15.61 7.86
CA PHE A 87 -34.74 -16.67 8.71
C PHE A 87 -36.27 -16.70 8.66
N PHE A 88 -36.92 -15.54 8.79
CA PHE A 88 -38.38 -15.44 8.68
C PHE A 88 -38.89 -15.90 7.31
N ALA A 89 -38.26 -15.48 6.21
CA ALA A 89 -38.68 -15.86 4.86
C ALA A 89 -38.59 -17.38 4.63
N VAL A 90 -37.51 -18.01 5.08
CA VAL A 90 -37.34 -19.48 5.00
C VAL A 90 -38.37 -20.20 5.87
N LEU A 91 -38.59 -19.73 7.08
CA LEU A 91 -39.53 -20.35 8.02
C LEU A 91 -41.00 -20.21 7.58
N ILE A 92 -41.40 -19.03 7.10
CA ILE A 92 -42.75 -18.80 6.55
C ILE A 92 -42.99 -19.68 5.33
N PHE A 93 -42.04 -19.73 4.37
CA PHE A 93 -42.18 -20.56 3.19
C PHE A 93 -42.36 -22.04 3.56
N THR A 94 -41.54 -22.54 4.48
CA THR A 94 -41.54 -23.95 4.88
C THR A 94 -42.79 -24.35 5.64
N ILE A 95 -43.26 -23.51 6.59
CA ILE A 95 -44.52 -23.74 7.32
C ILE A 95 -45.72 -23.67 6.37
N ALA A 96 -45.75 -22.69 5.46
CA ALA A 96 -46.82 -22.56 4.49
C ALA A 96 -46.87 -23.78 3.56
N LEU A 97 -45.72 -24.25 3.09
CA LEU A 97 -45.62 -25.45 2.24
C LEU A 97 -46.05 -26.72 3.00
N ALA A 98 -45.73 -26.84 4.29
CA ALA A 98 -46.16 -27.95 5.14
C ALA A 98 -47.68 -28.04 5.28
N ARG A 99 -48.36 -26.88 5.39
CA ARG A 99 -49.83 -26.81 5.45
C ARG A 99 -50.51 -27.04 4.10
N LEU A 100 -49.87 -26.63 3.00
CA LEU A 100 -50.45 -26.72 1.65
C LEU A 100 -50.29 -28.09 0.99
N PHE A 101 -49.14 -28.73 1.20
CA PHE A 101 -48.74 -30.00 0.55
C PHE A 101 -48.47 -31.12 1.56
N SER A 102 -47.24 -31.24 2.07
CA SER A 102 -46.82 -32.30 3.01
C SER A 102 -45.62 -31.88 3.88
N LYS A 103 -45.45 -32.55 5.03
CA LYS A 103 -44.31 -32.31 5.95
C LYS A 103 -42.95 -32.70 5.33
N SER A 104 -42.91 -33.76 4.51
CA SER A 104 -41.68 -34.19 3.84
C SER A 104 -41.21 -33.19 2.78
N LEU A 105 -42.15 -32.65 2.00
CA LEU A 105 -41.86 -31.59 1.03
C LEU A 105 -41.38 -30.31 1.72
N ALA A 106 -41.95 -29.97 2.88
CA ALA A 106 -41.50 -28.84 3.69
C ALA A 106 -40.08 -29.01 4.22
N GLY A 107 -39.69 -30.23 4.64
CA GLY A 107 -38.31 -30.53 5.02
C GLY A 107 -37.33 -30.37 3.85
N LEU A 108 -37.69 -30.86 2.67
CA LEU A 108 -36.91 -30.65 1.44
C LEU A 108 -36.79 -29.16 1.10
N ALA A 109 -37.89 -28.40 1.18
CA ALA A 109 -37.90 -26.96 0.96
C ALA A 109 -36.99 -26.20 1.93
N PHE A 110 -37.00 -26.57 3.22
CA PHE A 110 -36.14 -25.96 4.23
C PHE A 110 -34.67 -26.15 3.87
N LEU A 111 -34.25 -27.39 3.59
CA LEU A 111 -32.88 -27.69 3.18
C LEU A 111 -32.51 -27.01 1.86
N THR A 112 -33.42 -26.98 0.88
CA THR A 112 -33.20 -26.32 -0.41
C THR A 112 -32.95 -24.84 -0.22
N LEU A 113 -33.81 -24.15 0.55
CA LEU A 113 -33.65 -22.73 0.79
C LEU A 113 -32.39 -22.46 1.60
N VAL A 114 -32.14 -23.14 2.72
CA VAL A 114 -30.92 -22.93 3.54
C VAL A 114 -29.64 -23.04 2.71
N LEU A 115 -29.57 -24.00 1.78
CA LEU A 115 -28.38 -24.20 0.95
C LEU A 115 -28.25 -23.22 -0.22
N THR A 116 -29.37 -22.70 -0.75
CA THR A 116 -29.38 -21.85 -1.97
C THR A 116 -29.69 -20.38 -1.67
N TYR A 117 -30.05 -20.03 -0.44
CA TYR A 117 -30.54 -18.70 -0.09
C TYR A 117 -29.52 -17.60 -0.35
N HIS A 118 -28.23 -17.85 -0.13
CA HIS A 118 -27.18 -16.86 -0.38
C HIS A 118 -26.47 -17.04 -1.73
N ASP A 119 -26.84 -18.05 -2.52
CA ASP A 119 -26.24 -18.26 -3.85
C ASP A 119 -26.74 -17.22 -4.86
N PRO A 120 -25.85 -16.69 -5.72
CA PRO A 120 -26.23 -15.75 -6.77
C PRO A 120 -27.10 -16.45 -7.83
N GLY A 121 -28.19 -15.80 -8.25
CA GLY A 121 -29.08 -16.33 -9.29
C GLY A 121 -30.03 -17.45 -8.83
N ALA A 122 -30.01 -17.84 -7.55
CA ALA A 122 -30.96 -18.82 -7.01
C ALA A 122 -32.41 -18.30 -7.10
N PRO A 123 -33.41 -19.17 -7.36
CA PRO A 123 -34.82 -18.79 -7.56
C PRO A 123 -35.57 -18.42 -6.25
N ARG A 124 -35.01 -17.53 -5.41
CA ARG A 124 -35.47 -17.24 -4.05
C ARG A 124 -36.94 -16.80 -3.98
N PHE A 125 -37.29 -15.73 -4.69
CA PHE A 125 -38.64 -15.14 -4.62
C PHE A 125 -39.67 -15.86 -5.50
N VAL A 126 -39.22 -16.58 -6.53
CA VAL A 126 -40.11 -17.34 -7.41
C VAL A 126 -40.81 -18.46 -6.65
N TRP A 127 -40.13 -19.08 -5.68
CA TRP A 127 -40.75 -20.06 -4.79
C TRP A 127 -41.93 -19.49 -4.03
N LEU A 128 -41.80 -18.30 -3.43
CA LEU A 128 -42.88 -17.63 -2.73
C LEU A 128 -44.05 -17.29 -3.67
N ALA A 129 -43.76 -16.77 -4.86
CA ALA A 129 -44.77 -16.50 -5.89
C ALA A 129 -45.53 -17.77 -6.32
N LEU A 130 -44.83 -18.91 -6.47
CA LEU A 130 -45.46 -20.19 -6.76
C LEU A 130 -46.38 -20.63 -5.63
N LEU A 131 -45.94 -20.50 -4.38
CA LEU A 131 -46.73 -20.87 -3.21
C LEU A 131 -48.02 -20.05 -3.12
N ILE A 132 -47.94 -18.73 -3.34
CA ILE A 132 -49.12 -17.85 -3.39
C ILE A 132 -50.08 -18.31 -4.50
N GLY A 133 -49.56 -18.60 -5.69
CA GLY A 133 -50.36 -19.12 -6.81
C GLY A 133 -51.07 -20.44 -6.47
N PHE A 134 -50.37 -21.41 -5.88
CA PHE A 134 -50.96 -22.68 -5.44
C PHE A 134 -52.01 -22.48 -4.34
N ALA A 135 -51.74 -21.63 -3.35
CA ALA A 135 -52.67 -21.34 -2.26
C ALA A 135 -53.98 -20.72 -2.77
N LEU A 136 -53.87 -19.75 -3.69
CA LEU A 136 -55.02 -19.12 -4.35
C LEU A 136 -55.79 -20.14 -5.19
N LEU A 137 -55.12 -20.92 -6.04
CA LEU A 137 -55.79 -21.93 -6.89
C LEU A 137 -56.54 -23.00 -6.09
N LYS A 138 -56.06 -23.35 -4.89
CA LYS A 138 -56.67 -24.33 -3.99
C LYS A 138 -57.99 -23.82 -3.37
N HIS A 139 -58.09 -22.53 -3.05
CA HIS A 139 -59.22 -21.97 -2.31
C HIS A 139 -60.20 -21.14 -3.17
N LEU A 140 -59.82 -20.77 -4.40
CA LEU A 140 -60.67 -19.95 -5.27
C LEU A 140 -61.78 -20.73 -6.00
N PRO A 141 -63.05 -20.25 -5.97
CA PRO A 141 -64.15 -20.80 -6.76
C PRO A 141 -63.95 -20.58 -8.26
N SER A 142 -64.63 -21.37 -9.09
CA SER A 142 -64.56 -21.27 -10.55
C SER A 142 -65.12 -19.94 -11.06
N GLY A 143 -64.25 -19.08 -11.58
CA GLY A 143 -64.64 -17.76 -12.13
C GLY A 143 -63.52 -17.07 -12.93
N LYS A 144 -63.73 -15.81 -13.32
CA LYS A 144 -62.73 -14.98 -14.05
C LYS A 144 -61.44 -14.82 -13.25
N LEU A 145 -61.53 -14.65 -11.93
CA LEU A 145 -60.37 -14.50 -11.05
C LEU A 145 -59.52 -15.78 -11.00
N LYS A 146 -60.14 -16.97 -10.96
CA LYS A 146 -59.42 -18.25 -11.06
C LYS A 146 -58.71 -18.41 -12.41
N LYS A 147 -59.27 -17.88 -13.51
CA LYS A 147 -58.58 -17.86 -14.82
C LYS A 147 -57.36 -16.93 -14.80
N ALA A 148 -57.48 -15.73 -14.21
CA ALA A 148 -56.36 -14.80 -14.05
C ALA A 148 -55.22 -15.40 -13.18
N VAL A 149 -55.58 -16.04 -12.05
CA VAL A 149 -54.59 -16.71 -11.18
C VAL A 149 -53.94 -17.90 -11.89
N LYS A 150 -54.66 -18.64 -12.75
CA LYS A 150 -54.06 -19.70 -13.59
C LYS A 150 -53.02 -19.13 -14.58
N LEU A 151 -53.32 -17.98 -15.21
CA LEU A 151 -52.37 -17.32 -16.10
C LEU A 151 -51.14 -16.84 -15.33
N TYR A 152 -51.34 -16.16 -14.20
CA TYR A 152 -50.26 -15.76 -13.30
C TYR A 152 -49.40 -16.96 -12.90
N HIS A 153 -50.01 -18.06 -12.47
CA HIS A 153 -49.29 -19.26 -12.06
C HIS A 153 -48.49 -19.90 -13.22
N GLY A 154 -49.02 -19.88 -14.44
CA GLY A 154 -48.30 -20.32 -15.64
C GLY A 154 -47.07 -19.45 -15.94
N ILE A 155 -47.20 -18.12 -15.81
CA ILE A 155 -46.08 -17.17 -15.97
C ILE A 155 -45.02 -17.43 -14.90
N VAL A 156 -45.41 -17.60 -13.64
CA VAL A 156 -44.46 -17.87 -12.55
C VAL A 156 -43.77 -19.23 -12.73
N ALA A 157 -44.48 -20.25 -13.20
CA ALA A 157 -43.92 -21.57 -13.50
C ALA A 157 -42.90 -21.51 -14.65
N LEU A 158 -43.17 -20.72 -15.69
CA LEU A 158 -42.18 -20.43 -16.72
C LEU A 158 -40.96 -19.71 -16.13
N SER A 159 -41.18 -18.62 -15.39
CA SER A 159 -40.10 -17.85 -14.79
C SER A 159 -39.21 -18.73 -13.92
N LEU A 160 -39.78 -19.73 -13.22
CA LEU A 160 -39.00 -20.75 -12.52
C LEU A 160 -38.08 -21.51 -13.47
N VAL A 161 -38.56 -22.02 -14.60
CA VAL A 161 -37.73 -22.76 -15.58
C VAL A 161 -36.62 -21.86 -16.14
N VAL A 162 -36.96 -20.62 -16.50
CA VAL A 162 -36.02 -19.63 -17.05
C VAL A 162 -34.92 -19.26 -16.05
N ILE A 163 -35.21 -19.29 -14.75
CA ILE A 163 -34.23 -18.99 -13.69
C ILE A 163 -33.46 -20.24 -13.26
N VAL A 164 -34.14 -21.38 -13.09
CA VAL A 164 -33.56 -22.64 -12.58
C VAL A 164 -32.58 -23.24 -13.58
N ILE A 165 -32.84 -23.22 -14.89
CA ILE A 165 -31.92 -23.82 -15.87
C ILE A 165 -30.56 -23.10 -15.87
N PRO A 166 -30.47 -21.77 -16.07
CA PRO A 166 -29.21 -21.05 -15.96
C PRO A 166 -28.53 -21.21 -14.61
N TYR A 167 -29.30 -21.12 -13.52
CA TYR A 167 -28.78 -21.33 -12.17
C TYR A 167 -28.16 -22.73 -12.00
N ALA A 168 -28.83 -23.78 -12.47
CA ALA A 168 -28.35 -25.15 -12.34
C ALA A 168 -27.11 -25.41 -13.20
N VAL A 169 -27.08 -24.88 -14.43
CA VAL A 169 -25.88 -24.90 -15.29
C VAL A 169 -24.73 -24.17 -14.58
N GLN A 170 -24.96 -22.98 -14.04
CA GLN A 170 -23.94 -22.19 -13.37
C GLN A 170 -23.45 -22.85 -12.06
N ALA A 171 -24.37 -23.39 -11.25
CA ALA A 171 -24.05 -24.08 -10.00
C ALA A 171 -23.20 -25.33 -10.26
N LEU A 172 -23.57 -26.16 -11.25
CA LEU A 172 -22.75 -27.31 -11.64
C LEU A 172 -21.41 -26.89 -12.27
N ARG A 173 -21.39 -25.85 -13.11
CA ARG A 173 -20.15 -25.32 -13.68
C ARG A 173 -19.18 -24.88 -12.59
N ILE A 174 -19.63 -24.12 -11.61
CA ILE A 174 -18.79 -23.66 -10.49
C ILE A 174 -18.43 -24.81 -9.56
N GLY A 175 -19.33 -25.78 -9.36
CA GLY A 175 -19.03 -26.97 -8.56
C GLY A 175 -17.92 -27.83 -9.19
N ILE A 176 -18.03 -28.13 -10.48
CA ILE A 176 -17.07 -28.95 -11.25
C ILE A 176 -15.78 -28.17 -11.53
N TYR A 177 -15.91 -26.89 -11.85
CA TYR A 177 -14.82 -25.99 -12.20
C TYR A 177 -14.90 -24.71 -11.35
N PRO A 178 -14.38 -24.73 -10.11
CA PRO A 178 -14.47 -23.59 -9.19
C PRO A 178 -13.82 -22.30 -9.71
N GLN A 179 -12.84 -22.41 -10.61
CA GLN A 179 -12.21 -21.29 -11.32
C GLN A 179 -13.19 -20.47 -12.17
N LEU A 180 -14.36 -21.01 -12.53
CA LEU A 180 -15.39 -20.27 -13.26
C LEU A 180 -16.23 -19.33 -12.39
N ALA A 181 -16.09 -19.38 -11.06
CA ALA A 181 -16.80 -18.47 -10.16
C ALA A 181 -16.45 -17.00 -10.43
N ARG A 182 -15.21 -16.73 -10.86
CA ARG A 182 -14.74 -15.43 -11.33
C ARG A 182 -13.88 -15.62 -12.58
N PRO A 183 -14.47 -15.58 -13.79
CA PRO A 183 -13.75 -15.87 -15.03
C PRO A 183 -12.57 -14.93 -15.31
N PHE A 184 -12.60 -13.72 -14.74
CA PHE A 184 -11.54 -12.72 -14.87
C PHE A 184 -10.40 -12.90 -13.84
N ALA A 185 -10.57 -13.72 -12.81
CA ALA A 185 -9.53 -14.01 -11.84
C ALA A 185 -8.67 -15.17 -12.37
N SER A 186 -7.44 -14.89 -12.77
CA SER A 186 -6.49 -15.91 -13.22
C SER A 186 -5.42 -16.17 -12.14
N MET A 187 -4.98 -17.43 -12.06
CA MET A 187 -3.87 -17.82 -11.19
C MET A 187 -2.51 -17.38 -11.77
N ASN A 188 -2.41 -17.36 -13.10
CA ASN A 188 -1.25 -16.92 -13.85
C ASN A 188 -1.61 -15.63 -14.57
N GLN A 189 -1.59 -14.51 -13.85
CA GLN A 189 -1.79 -13.21 -14.47
C GLN A 189 -0.54 -12.86 -15.31
N TYR A 190 -0.43 -13.42 -16.52
CA TYR A 190 0.45 -12.92 -17.57
C TYR A 190 0.07 -13.34 -19.00
N SER A 191 -0.97 -14.15 -19.20
CA SER A 191 -1.49 -14.42 -20.55
C SER A 191 -2.50 -13.33 -20.97
N SER A 192 -2.12 -12.56 -22.01
CA SER A 192 -3.03 -11.82 -22.90
C SER A 192 -3.41 -10.34 -22.63
N HIS A 193 -2.54 -9.48 -22.09
CA HIS A 193 -2.63 -8.01 -22.31
C HIS A 193 -1.26 -7.40 -22.67
N GLY A 194 -0.47 -8.13 -23.45
CA GLY A 194 0.80 -7.69 -23.99
C GLY A 194 0.82 -7.82 -25.52
N SER A 195 -0.05 -7.09 -26.22
CA SER A 195 0.08 -6.71 -27.64
C SER A 195 -1.20 -6.05 -28.18
N SER A 196 -1.53 -4.86 -27.68
CA SER A 196 -2.26 -3.78 -28.40
C SER A 196 -2.64 -2.66 -27.42
N SER A 197 -1.68 -2.13 -26.66
CA SER A 197 -1.77 -0.73 -26.25
C SER A 197 -1.12 0.06 -27.37
N PRO A 198 -1.77 1.06 -27.99
CA PRO A 198 -1.10 1.91 -28.96
C PRO A 198 0.13 2.50 -28.27
N THR A 199 1.28 2.40 -28.93
CA THR A 199 2.57 2.91 -28.46
C THR A 199 2.36 4.29 -27.89
N ARG A 200 2.40 4.39 -26.55
CA ARG A 200 2.29 5.65 -25.85
C ARG A 200 3.62 6.34 -26.02
N SER A 201 3.63 7.45 -26.76
CA SER A 201 4.80 8.30 -26.94
C SER A 201 5.36 8.74 -25.57
N PRO A 202 6.70 8.87 -25.39
CA PRO A 202 7.33 9.24 -24.11
C PRO A 202 6.83 10.55 -23.49
N GLN A 203 6.15 11.39 -24.27
CA GLN A 203 5.56 12.65 -23.84
C GLN A 203 4.36 12.49 -22.88
N MET A 204 3.69 11.34 -22.83
CA MET A 204 2.51 11.15 -21.98
C MET A 204 2.83 10.66 -20.56
N ASP A 205 3.99 10.05 -20.32
CA ASP A 205 4.36 9.56 -18.99
C ASP A 205 4.82 10.70 -18.05
N MET A 206 5.49 11.74 -18.58
CA MET A 206 5.80 12.94 -17.78
C MET A 206 4.55 13.71 -17.33
N VAL A 207 3.45 13.63 -18.09
CA VAL A 207 2.19 14.31 -17.75
C VAL A 207 1.39 13.50 -16.73
N GLN A 208 1.52 12.17 -16.71
CA GLN A 208 0.74 11.32 -15.82
C GLN A 208 1.38 11.14 -14.43
N GLU A 209 2.72 11.16 -14.34
CA GLU A 209 3.42 11.24 -13.04
C GLU A 209 3.08 12.54 -12.28
N MET A 210 2.93 13.67 -12.99
CA MET A 210 2.52 14.94 -12.37
C MET A 210 1.04 15.01 -11.96
N VAL A 211 0.17 14.15 -12.51
CA VAL A 211 -1.28 14.14 -12.19
C VAL A 211 -1.61 13.16 -11.06
N GLN A 212 -0.84 12.07 -10.89
CA GLN A 212 -1.12 11.09 -9.84
C GLN A 212 -0.65 11.51 -8.44
N GLU A 213 0.31 12.43 -8.34
CA GLU A 213 0.74 13.03 -7.06
C GLU A 213 -0.32 13.95 -6.44
N LYS A 214 -1.34 14.39 -7.21
CA LYS A 214 -2.36 15.34 -6.75
C LYS A 214 -3.66 14.73 -6.19
N ASN A 215 -3.84 13.41 -6.24
CA ASN A 215 -5.10 12.74 -5.85
C ASN A 215 -5.01 11.79 -4.63
N MET A 216 -4.15 12.10 -3.65
CA MET A 216 -4.33 11.59 -2.27
C MET A 216 -4.60 12.74 -1.32
N VAL A 217 -5.88 12.94 -1.00
CA VAL A 217 -6.31 13.72 0.16
C VAL A 217 -5.98 12.90 1.43
N PRO A 218 -5.14 13.41 2.36
CA PRO A 218 -5.08 12.88 3.70
C PRO A 218 -6.31 13.36 4.49
N ARG A 219 -7.04 12.40 5.04
CA ARG A 219 -8.13 12.58 6.00
C ARG A 219 -7.61 13.38 7.21
N LYS A 220 -8.16 14.58 7.43
CA LYS A 220 -7.85 15.46 8.57
C LYS A 220 -8.06 14.72 9.90
N ASN A 221 -6.99 14.49 10.65
CA ASN A 221 -7.03 14.55 12.10
C ASN A 221 -6.19 15.76 12.54
N LYS A 222 -6.77 16.55 13.45
CA LYS A 222 -6.19 17.74 14.07
C LYS A 222 -4.76 17.47 14.54
N VAL A 223 -3.85 18.43 14.35
CA VAL A 223 -2.89 18.97 15.34
C VAL A 223 -1.91 19.95 14.66
N GLN A 224 -1.90 21.18 15.20
CA GLN A 224 -0.82 22.17 15.30
C GLN A 224 0.30 22.18 14.25
N LYS A 225 0.26 23.18 13.34
CA LYS A 225 1.44 23.61 12.57
C LYS A 225 2.35 24.49 13.43
N LYS A 226 3.46 23.90 13.89
CA LYS A 226 4.67 24.64 14.27
C LYS A 226 5.26 25.31 13.03
N ASN A 227 5.44 26.63 13.09
CA ASN A 227 6.23 27.40 12.14
C ASN A 227 7.69 26.94 12.21
N LYS A 228 8.22 26.40 11.10
CA LYS A 228 9.67 26.27 10.90
C LYS A 228 10.14 27.47 10.09
N VAL A 229 10.59 28.48 10.83
CA VAL A 229 11.49 29.52 10.34
C VAL A 229 12.76 28.81 9.86
N GLN A 230 13.22 29.13 8.64
CA GLN A 230 14.58 28.88 8.18
C GLN A 230 15.53 29.71 9.05
N GLY A 231 15.83 29.18 10.25
CA GLY A 231 17.08 29.46 10.94
C GLY A 231 18.14 28.53 10.37
N ALA A 232 19.37 29.02 10.32
CA ALA A 232 20.58 28.28 9.98
C ALA A 232 20.42 26.78 10.19
N ALA A 233 20.37 26.03 9.08
CA ALA A 233 20.31 24.58 9.13
C ALA A 233 21.52 24.12 9.95
N SER A 234 21.19 23.56 11.11
CA SER A 234 22.10 22.87 11.99
C SER A 234 22.97 21.90 11.19
N PHE A 235 24.28 22.14 11.16
CA PHE A 235 25.33 21.24 10.68
C PHE A 235 25.43 19.92 11.49
N TYR A 236 24.33 19.44 12.07
CA TYR A 236 24.33 18.48 13.18
C TYR A 236 23.74 17.10 12.85
N TYR A 237 23.42 16.80 11.59
CA TYR A 237 22.72 15.54 11.23
C TYR A 237 23.29 14.77 10.03
N ASP A 238 24.51 15.07 9.58
CA ASP A 238 25.13 14.33 8.46
C ASP A 238 26.04 13.17 8.90
N SER A 239 26.17 12.91 10.20
CA SER A 239 26.97 11.80 10.74
C SER A 239 26.15 10.51 10.88
N GLN A 240 25.41 10.12 9.84
CA GLN A 240 24.58 8.93 9.93
C GLN A 240 25.43 7.67 9.78
N VAL A 241 25.40 6.83 10.81
CA VAL A 241 25.99 5.48 10.74
C VAL A 241 25.30 4.69 9.62
N MET A 242 26.08 4.16 8.67
CA MET A 242 25.56 3.30 7.61
C MET A 242 24.76 2.13 8.20
N GLN A 243 23.51 2.01 7.76
CA GLN A 243 22.55 1.04 8.28
C GLN A 243 22.55 -0.29 7.52
N HIS A 244 23.25 -0.36 6.39
CA HIS A 244 23.27 -1.54 5.51
C HIS A 244 24.70 -2.05 5.32
N ASP A 245 24.90 -3.35 5.50
CA ASP A 245 26.13 -4.03 5.12
C ASP A 245 26.02 -4.51 3.66
N PRO A 246 26.78 -3.94 2.71
CA PRO A 246 26.74 -4.34 1.30
C PRO A 246 27.26 -5.77 1.05
N LYS A 247 27.96 -6.38 2.01
CA LYS A 247 28.45 -7.76 1.93
C LYS A 247 27.51 -8.77 2.60
N ALA A 248 26.43 -8.32 3.24
CA ALA A 248 25.48 -9.23 3.86
C ALA A 248 24.70 -10.00 2.78
N LEU A 249 24.77 -11.32 2.83
CA LEU A 249 23.95 -12.21 2.00
C LEU A 249 22.52 -12.21 2.54
N THR A 250 21.69 -11.30 2.04
CA THR A 250 20.28 -11.24 2.42
C THR A 250 19.53 -12.45 1.88
N GLN A 251 18.59 -12.95 2.66
CA GLN A 251 17.73 -14.04 2.22
C GLN A 251 16.69 -13.46 1.26
N THR A 252 16.48 -14.09 0.11
CA THR A 252 15.51 -13.60 -0.89
C THR A 252 14.05 -13.84 -0.47
N GLY A 253 13.84 -14.55 0.64
CA GLY A 253 12.54 -14.88 1.20
C GLY A 253 11.81 -15.97 0.41
N PRO A 254 10.65 -16.44 0.92
CA PRO A 254 9.77 -17.29 0.13
C PRO A 254 9.21 -16.51 -1.06
N GLY A 255 9.04 -17.17 -2.21
CA GLY A 255 8.30 -16.55 -3.31
C GLY A 255 6.85 -16.31 -2.89
N ILE A 256 6.34 -15.11 -3.13
CA ILE A 256 4.97 -14.73 -2.76
C ILE A 256 4.02 -15.13 -3.90
N PRO A 257 2.89 -15.80 -3.60
CA PRO A 257 1.88 -16.07 -4.61
C PRO A 257 1.30 -14.77 -5.20
N LYS A 258 1.23 -14.68 -6.54
CA LYS A 258 0.76 -13.51 -7.31
C LYS A 258 -0.61 -13.72 -7.97
N TRP A 259 -1.35 -14.75 -7.57
CA TRP A 259 -2.68 -15.03 -8.11
C TRP A 259 -3.71 -14.00 -7.64
N LEU A 260 -4.71 -13.75 -8.49
CA LEU A 260 -5.83 -12.88 -8.14
C LEU A 260 -6.79 -13.59 -7.20
N PRO A 261 -7.11 -13.02 -6.02
CA PRO A 261 -8.01 -13.66 -5.07
C PRO A 261 -9.43 -13.86 -5.61
N PHE A 262 -9.95 -15.09 -5.51
CA PHE A 262 -11.35 -15.39 -5.84
C PHE A 262 -12.29 -14.84 -4.78
N GLU A 263 -11.92 -15.00 -3.51
CA GLU A 263 -12.60 -14.39 -2.39
C GLU A 263 -11.57 -13.69 -1.49
N THR A 264 -11.89 -12.46 -1.09
CA THR A 264 -11.11 -11.67 -0.14
C THR A 264 -12.00 -11.37 1.05
N ILE A 265 -11.53 -11.77 2.22
CA ILE A 265 -12.27 -11.60 3.47
C ILE A 265 -11.43 -10.70 4.36
N ASP A 266 -11.91 -9.48 4.56
CA ASP A 266 -11.30 -8.54 5.49
C ASP A 266 -11.84 -8.80 6.90
N PHE A 267 -10.93 -8.83 7.88
CA PHE A 267 -11.27 -9.00 9.28
C PHE A 267 -10.37 -8.16 10.20
N SER A 268 -10.87 -7.85 11.39
CA SER A 268 -10.18 -7.02 12.37
C SER A 268 -10.64 -7.30 13.79
N TRP A 269 -9.79 -6.93 14.73
CA TRP A 269 -10.09 -6.92 16.16
C TRP A 269 -10.50 -5.53 16.61
N SER A 270 -11.43 -5.46 17.56
CA SER A 270 -11.91 -4.19 18.11
C SER A 270 -10.95 -3.63 19.16
N GLY A 271 -10.18 -4.50 19.82
CA GLY A 271 -9.22 -4.15 20.86
C GLY A 271 -7.78 -4.61 20.58
N PRO A 272 -6.90 -4.46 21.58
CA PRO A 272 -5.54 -5.00 21.54
C PRO A 272 -5.54 -6.52 21.40
N VAL A 273 -4.53 -7.06 20.74
CA VAL A 273 -4.34 -8.49 20.46
C VAL A 273 -3.04 -8.94 21.11
N THR A 274 -3.12 -9.98 21.95
CA THR A 274 -1.94 -10.55 22.62
C THR A 274 -1.19 -11.48 21.67
N ARG A 275 0.12 -11.64 21.90
CA ARG A 275 1.00 -12.53 21.12
C ARG A 275 0.54 -14.00 21.08
N ASP A 276 -0.18 -14.46 22.11
CA ASP A 276 -0.62 -15.86 22.25
C ASP A 276 -2.01 -16.12 21.63
N GLN A 277 -2.68 -15.08 21.13
CA GLN A 277 -4.02 -15.22 20.57
C GLN A 277 -4.02 -15.98 19.25
N MET A 278 -4.87 -17.00 19.16
CA MET A 278 -5.06 -17.82 17.97
C MET A 278 -6.37 -17.51 17.25
N VAL A 279 -6.35 -17.70 15.94
CA VAL A 279 -7.50 -17.59 15.04
C VAL A 279 -7.80 -18.95 14.45
N LEU A 280 -9.07 -19.32 14.45
CA LEU A 280 -9.54 -20.56 13.81
C LEU A 280 -10.46 -20.24 12.64
N PHE A 281 -10.13 -20.77 11.47
CA PHE A 281 -10.95 -20.71 10.26
C PHE A 281 -11.61 -22.06 9.98
N THR A 282 -12.93 -22.07 9.89
CA THR A 282 -13.70 -23.22 9.39
C THR A 282 -13.96 -23.04 7.91
N LEU A 283 -13.17 -23.73 7.09
CA LEU A 283 -13.21 -23.62 5.64
C LEU A 283 -13.91 -24.82 5.00
N ILE A 284 -14.67 -24.56 3.94
CA ILE A 284 -15.24 -25.58 3.05
C ILE A 284 -14.35 -25.65 1.82
N GLY A 285 -13.75 -26.82 1.59
CA GLY A 285 -12.92 -27.08 0.42
C GLY A 285 -13.73 -27.35 -0.85
N PRO A 286 -13.04 -27.45 -2.00
CA PRO A 286 -13.66 -27.62 -3.31
C PRO A 286 -14.45 -28.93 -3.46
N GLY A 287 -13.99 -30.03 -2.85
CA GLY A 287 -14.69 -31.31 -2.91
C GLY A 287 -16.08 -31.27 -2.24
N ILE A 288 -16.19 -30.60 -1.09
CA ILE A 288 -17.48 -30.40 -0.43
C ILE A 288 -18.36 -29.44 -1.25
N ASN A 289 -17.77 -28.38 -1.82
CA ASN A 289 -18.51 -27.45 -2.69
C ASN A 289 -19.04 -28.14 -3.97
N LEU A 290 -18.30 -29.09 -4.54
CA LEU A 290 -18.77 -29.93 -5.65
C LEU A 290 -20.01 -30.73 -5.24
N ILE A 291 -19.95 -31.45 -4.11
CA ILE A 291 -21.08 -32.23 -3.60
C ILE A 291 -22.28 -31.31 -3.34
N LEU A 292 -22.05 -30.16 -2.69
CA LEU A 292 -23.09 -29.18 -2.40
C LEU A 292 -23.71 -28.62 -3.69
N ALA A 293 -22.95 -28.40 -4.75
CA ALA A 293 -23.49 -27.95 -6.04
C ALA A 293 -24.49 -28.96 -6.62
N PHE A 294 -24.13 -30.26 -6.62
CA PHE A 294 -25.05 -31.32 -7.05
C PHE A 294 -26.28 -31.40 -6.14
N VAL A 295 -26.09 -31.41 -4.82
CA VAL A 295 -27.19 -31.45 -3.84
C VAL A 295 -28.15 -30.28 -4.04
N ARG A 296 -27.65 -29.05 -4.22
CA ARG A 296 -28.47 -27.86 -4.48
C ARG A 296 -29.30 -28.00 -5.75
N VAL A 297 -28.71 -28.46 -6.85
CA VAL A 297 -29.41 -28.63 -8.12
C VAL A 297 -30.48 -29.72 -8.02
N PHE A 298 -30.14 -30.87 -7.42
CA PHE A 298 -31.11 -31.93 -7.20
C PHE A 298 -32.24 -31.49 -6.27
N PHE A 299 -31.96 -30.78 -5.18
CA PHE A 299 -32.97 -30.29 -4.25
C PHE A 299 -33.91 -29.27 -4.89
N VAL A 300 -33.38 -28.31 -5.65
CA VAL A 300 -34.20 -27.37 -6.46
C VAL A 300 -35.09 -28.12 -7.44
N PHE A 301 -34.55 -29.13 -8.12
CA PHE A 301 -35.29 -29.94 -9.08
C PHE A 301 -36.39 -30.79 -8.42
N PHE A 302 -36.08 -31.48 -7.33
CA PHE A 302 -37.05 -32.28 -6.58
C PHE A 302 -38.13 -31.42 -5.90
N LEU A 303 -37.77 -30.22 -5.42
CA LEU A 303 -38.72 -29.26 -4.88
C LEU A 303 -39.69 -28.79 -5.97
N ALA A 304 -39.19 -28.46 -7.16
CA ALA A 304 -40.04 -28.11 -8.30
C ALA A 304 -41.00 -29.27 -8.65
N LEU A 305 -40.49 -30.49 -8.81
CA LEU A 305 -41.30 -31.68 -9.10
C LEU A 305 -42.37 -31.93 -8.03
N GLY A 306 -42.01 -31.82 -6.76
CA GLY A 306 -42.95 -32.02 -5.65
C GLY A 306 -44.06 -30.98 -5.61
N MET A 307 -43.77 -29.71 -5.90
CA MET A 307 -44.77 -28.64 -5.98
C MET A 307 -45.71 -28.79 -7.19
N PHE A 308 -45.20 -29.27 -8.33
CA PHE A 308 -46.03 -29.55 -9.53
C PHE A 308 -46.73 -30.92 -9.50
N GLY A 309 -46.79 -31.61 -8.36
CA GLY A 309 -47.62 -32.80 -8.20
C GLY A 309 -47.05 -34.08 -8.83
N PHE A 310 -45.72 -34.24 -8.81
CA PHE A 310 -45.02 -35.50 -9.08
C PHE A 310 -44.53 -36.16 -7.77
N PRO A 311 -45.41 -36.67 -6.90
CA PRO A 311 -45.00 -37.28 -5.65
C PRO A 311 -44.17 -38.55 -5.87
N TYR A 312 -43.03 -38.65 -5.19
CA TYR A 312 -42.23 -39.87 -5.06
C TYR A 312 -42.84 -40.77 -3.98
N ARG A 313 -43.23 -42.00 -4.33
CA ARG A 313 -43.64 -43.04 -3.38
C ARG A 313 -42.60 -44.17 -3.36
N PRO A 314 -41.98 -44.49 -2.20
CA PRO A 314 -41.04 -45.60 -2.11
C PRO A 314 -41.77 -46.91 -2.46
N GLY A 315 -41.22 -47.68 -3.40
CA GLY A 315 -41.76 -48.97 -3.86
C GLY A 315 -42.70 -48.95 -5.09
N LYS A 316 -43.23 -47.79 -5.52
CA LYS A 316 -44.10 -47.70 -6.73
C LYS A 316 -43.72 -46.61 -7.74
N GLY A 317 -42.61 -45.89 -7.51
CA GLY A 317 -42.13 -44.85 -8.42
C GLY A 317 -42.98 -43.56 -8.39
N PHE A 318 -42.72 -42.64 -9.33
CA PHE A 318 -43.42 -41.36 -9.45
C PHE A 318 -44.81 -41.56 -10.08
N THR A 319 -45.87 -41.12 -9.39
CA THR A 319 -47.25 -41.17 -9.91
C THR A 319 -47.75 -39.78 -10.27
N ILE A 320 -48.37 -39.64 -11.46
CA ILE A 320 -48.84 -38.36 -12.01
C ILE A 320 -50.25 -38.06 -11.48
N THR A 321 -50.41 -36.95 -10.77
CA THR A 321 -51.75 -36.38 -10.47
C THR A 321 -51.92 -35.03 -11.17
N GLY A 322 -52.41 -35.09 -12.41
CA GLY A 322 -53.27 -34.08 -13.04
C GLY A 322 -52.76 -32.64 -13.23
N LEU A 323 -51.78 -32.41 -14.12
CA LEU A 323 -51.52 -31.09 -14.70
C LEU A 323 -52.39 -30.87 -15.96
N LYS A 324 -53.54 -30.19 -15.83
CA LYS A 324 -54.39 -29.78 -16.97
C LYS A 324 -54.48 -28.26 -17.17
N ALA A 325 -53.44 -27.49 -16.81
CA ALA A 325 -53.49 -26.03 -16.94
C ALA A 325 -52.13 -25.42 -17.27
N LEU A 326 -51.72 -25.53 -18.53
CA LEU A 326 -50.70 -24.65 -19.13
C LEU A 326 -50.98 -24.57 -20.63
N LYS A 327 -51.99 -23.76 -20.97
CA LYS A 327 -52.19 -23.19 -22.30
C LYS A 327 -52.12 -21.68 -22.12
N ILE A 328 -51.47 -21.00 -23.06
CA ILE A 328 -51.11 -19.57 -23.11
C ILE A 328 -49.66 -19.36 -22.70
N PHE A 329 -48.80 -19.50 -23.71
CA PHE A 329 -47.40 -19.12 -23.70
C PHE A 329 -47.10 -18.42 -25.02
N SER A 330 -47.53 -17.17 -25.14
CA SER A 330 -47.11 -16.26 -26.20
C SER A 330 -47.68 -14.89 -25.86
N LEU A 331 -46.90 -14.10 -25.12
CA LEU A 331 -46.92 -12.63 -24.98
C LEU A 331 -46.45 -12.28 -23.57
N LEU A 332 -45.14 -12.05 -23.41
CA LEU A 332 -44.59 -10.92 -22.65
C LEU A 332 -43.06 -11.01 -22.72
N PHE A 333 -42.49 -10.40 -23.75
CA PHE A 333 -41.06 -10.16 -23.85
C PHE A 333 -40.87 -8.71 -24.25
N LEU A 334 -41.14 -7.79 -23.31
CA LEU A 334 -40.71 -6.40 -23.40
C LEU A 334 -40.98 -5.77 -22.03
N PHE A 335 -39.95 -5.61 -21.20
CA PHE A 335 -39.81 -4.54 -20.19
C PHE A 335 -38.56 -4.82 -19.31
N VAL A 336 -37.38 -4.49 -19.83
CA VAL A 336 -36.22 -4.15 -18.99
C VAL A 336 -35.44 -3.08 -19.75
N LEU A 337 -35.64 -1.81 -19.37
CA LEU A 337 -34.73 -0.69 -19.67
C LEU A 337 -35.05 0.44 -18.70
N THR A 338 -34.14 0.71 -17.76
CA THR A 338 -34.07 1.93 -16.94
C THR A 338 -32.61 2.39 -16.83
N PRO A 339 -32.38 3.69 -16.53
CA PRO A 339 -31.34 4.49 -17.17
C PRO A 339 -30.05 4.69 -16.35
N VAL A 340 -29.01 5.16 -17.04
CA VAL A 340 -27.74 5.64 -16.48
C VAL A 340 -27.88 7.12 -16.09
N LEU A 341 -27.48 7.46 -14.86
CA LEU A 341 -27.33 8.84 -14.38
C LEU A 341 -25.99 9.42 -14.84
N ALA A 342 -26.02 10.58 -15.46
CA ALA A 342 -24.87 11.43 -15.73
C ALA A 342 -24.90 12.64 -14.77
N GLN A 343 -23.74 13.06 -14.28
CA GLN A 343 -23.50 14.33 -13.59
C GLN A 343 -22.20 14.91 -14.12
N THR A 344 -22.19 16.22 -14.39
CA THR A 344 -21.10 17.15 -14.03
C THR A 344 -21.53 18.61 -14.30
N SER A 345 -21.15 19.52 -13.40
CA SER A 345 -21.00 20.96 -13.68
C SER A 345 -19.64 21.43 -13.14
N GLU A 346 -19.00 22.33 -13.89
CA GLU A 346 -17.59 22.71 -13.81
C GLU A 346 -17.24 23.66 -12.64
N ILE A 347 -15.98 23.56 -12.20
CA ILE A 347 -15.27 24.48 -11.29
C ILE A 347 -14.08 25.05 -12.12
N PRO A 348 -13.71 26.34 -11.96
CA PRO A 348 -12.67 26.96 -12.80
C PRO A 348 -11.30 26.32 -12.64
N SER A 349 -10.53 26.34 -13.74
CA SER A 349 -9.30 25.57 -13.90
C SER A 349 -8.13 26.15 -13.11
N GLN A 350 -7.23 25.24 -12.70
CA GLN A 350 -6.01 25.54 -11.94
C GLN A 350 -5.12 26.61 -12.61
N GLN A 351 -5.19 26.76 -13.93
CA GLN A 351 -4.46 27.78 -14.68
C GLN A 351 -4.87 29.18 -14.25
N MET A 352 -6.18 29.42 -14.03
CA MET A 352 -6.70 30.73 -13.63
C MET A 352 -6.17 31.16 -12.25
N LEU A 353 -5.98 30.22 -11.34
CA LEU A 353 -5.44 30.49 -10.00
C LEU A 353 -3.94 30.81 -10.03
N ASN A 354 -3.17 30.08 -10.84
CA ASN A 354 -1.73 30.30 -10.95
C ASN A 354 -1.41 31.65 -11.60
N THR A 355 -2.18 32.07 -12.62
CA THR A 355 -2.00 33.38 -13.25
C THR A 355 -2.31 34.54 -12.29
N LEU A 356 -3.24 34.33 -11.36
CA LEU A 356 -3.53 35.32 -10.31
C LEU A 356 -2.40 35.40 -9.28
N GLU A 357 -1.78 34.27 -8.90
CA GLU A 357 -0.64 34.24 -7.98
C GLU A 357 0.61 34.91 -8.57
N GLU A 358 0.95 34.60 -9.83
CA GLU A 358 2.09 35.23 -10.52
C GLU A 358 1.94 36.76 -10.63
N ARG A 359 0.75 37.25 -11.00
CA ARG A 359 0.49 38.69 -11.06
C ARG A 359 0.54 39.38 -9.70
N LEU A 360 0.22 38.68 -8.62
CA LEU A 360 0.21 39.26 -7.27
C LEU A 360 1.60 39.32 -6.62
N LEU A 361 2.58 38.58 -7.12
CA LEU A 361 3.92 38.45 -6.53
C LEU A 361 5.04 39.04 -7.41
N GLU A 362 4.69 39.82 -8.43
CA GLU A 362 5.63 40.52 -9.30
C GLU A 362 6.46 41.54 -8.49
N LYS A 363 7.78 41.54 -8.67
CA LYS A 363 8.72 42.40 -7.93
C LYS A 363 9.12 43.61 -8.76
N ASP A 364 9.38 44.73 -8.11
CA ASP A 364 9.91 45.93 -8.76
C ASP A 364 11.35 45.73 -9.29
N GLU A 365 11.68 46.43 -10.38
CA GLU A 365 12.96 46.27 -11.12
C GLU A 365 14.21 46.53 -10.27
N CYS A 366 14.13 47.35 -9.22
CA CYS A 366 15.26 47.69 -8.35
C CYS A 366 15.58 46.63 -7.28
N PHE A 367 14.80 45.56 -7.16
CA PHE A 367 15.00 44.54 -6.13
C PHE A 367 16.29 43.74 -6.37
N PRO A 368 17.19 43.57 -5.37
CA PRO A 368 17.02 43.81 -3.93
C PRO A 368 17.61 45.13 -3.38
N LEU A 369 18.14 46.02 -4.22
CA LEU A 369 18.89 47.23 -3.83
C LEU A 369 18.10 48.53 -4.11
N CYS A 370 16.81 48.55 -3.78
CA CYS A 370 15.94 49.70 -4.01
C CYS A 370 16.25 50.94 -3.13
N SER A 371 17.14 50.80 -2.14
CA SER A 371 17.67 51.92 -1.35
C SER A 371 19.13 51.71 -0.97
N ASN A 372 19.85 52.81 -0.81
CA ASN A 372 21.25 52.84 -0.45
C ASN A 372 21.58 54.03 0.48
N ILE A 373 22.64 53.91 1.29
CA ILE A 373 23.16 55.00 2.12
C ILE A 373 24.47 55.48 1.50
N SER A 374 24.45 56.67 0.91
CA SER A 374 25.62 57.24 0.24
C SER A 374 26.65 57.75 1.25
N ASN A 375 26.25 58.56 2.22
CA ASN A 375 27.16 59.14 3.21
C ASN A 375 26.52 59.20 4.60
N VAL A 376 27.33 59.08 5.65
CA VAL A 376 26.91 59.32 7.03
C VAL A 376 27.88 60.26 7.73
N PHE A 377 27.35 61.30 8.36
CA PHE A 377 28.11 62.21 9.22
C PHE A 377 27.73 61.96 10.68
N ILE A 378 28.69 61.57 11.52
CA ILE A 378 28.47 61.23 12.93
C ILE A 378 29.16 62.26 13.82
N ARG A 379 28.43 62.79 14.81
CA ARG A 379 28.96 63.65 15.86
C ARG A 379 28.67 63.04 17.21
N ILE A 380 29.72 62.71 17.96
CA ILE A 380 29.61 62.10 19.28
C ILE A 380 30.29 62.97 20.34
N SER A 381 29.55 63.29 21.40
CA SER A 381 30.04 64.01 22.58
C SER A 381 29.84 63.17 23.86
N HIS A 382 30.05 63.75 25.04
CA HIS A 382 29.90 63.04 26.31
C HIS A 382 28.47 62.59 26.63
N GLU A 383 27.46 63.32 26.13
CA GLU A 383 26.04 63.13 26.49
C GLU A 383 25.13 62.86 25.28
N LEU A 384 25.53 63.23 24.07
CA LEU A 384 24.68 63.16 22.88
C LEU A 384 25.42 62.53 21.70
N LEU A 385 24.73 61.63 21.00
CA LEU A 385 25.10 61.16 19.68
C LEU A 385 24.12 61.75 18.67
N SER A 386 24.64 62.42 17.64
CA SER A 386 23.86 62.84 16.48
C SER A 386 24.49 62.33 15.19
N MET A 387 23.65 62.01 14.20
CA MET A 387 24.11 61.59 12.89
C MET A 387 23.16 62.04 11.78
N ASP A 388 23.75 62.45 10.66
CA ASP A 388 23.05 62.80 9.42
C ASP A 388 23.35 61.70 8.39
N VAL A 389 22.31 60.98 7.97
CA VAL A 389 22.38 59.82 7.08
C VAL A 389 21.78 60.22 5.73
N HIS A 390 22.58 60.21 4.67
CA HIS A 390 22.14 60.51 3.31
C HIS A 390 21.66 59.21 2.66
N VAL A 391 20.38 59.16 2.30
CA VAL A 391 19.73 57.97 1.75
C VAL A 391 19.25 58.26 0.33
N ASP A 392 19.55 57.36 -0.58
CA ASP A 392 19.05 57.34 -1.95
C ASP A 392 18.05 56.17 -2.08
N ALA A 393 16.79 56.45 -2.40
CA ALA A 393 15.75 55.43 -2.60
C ALA A 393 15.12 55.57 -3.99
N GLN A 394 15.04 54.48 -4.75
CA GLN A 394 14.48 54.48 -6.11
C GLN A 394 12.95 54.33 -6.12
N ILE A 395 12.40 53.69 -5.09
CA ILE A 395 10.97 53.52 -4.83
C ILE A 395 10.69 53.77 -3.34
N ASP A 396 9.44 53.98 -2.98
CA ASP A 396 9.03 54.08 -1.58
C ASP A 396 9.39 52.78 -0.84
N THR A 397 10.32 52.86 0.11
CA THR A 397 10.87 51.66 0.75
C THR A 397 11.23 51.87 2.21
N ALA A 398 11.24 50.79 2.98
CA ALA A 398 11.57 50.82 4.39
C ALA A 398 13.07 50.56 4.59
N ILE A 399 13.77 51.48 5.24
CA ILE A 399 15.19 51.32 5.58
C ILE A 399 15.38 51.08 7.09
N PRO A 400 16.42 50.34 7.51
CA PRO A 400 16.77 50.21 8.91
C PRO A 400 17.47 51.48 9.42
N VAL A 401 17.01 51.99 10.55
CA VAL A 401 17.65 53.11 11.26
C VAL A 401 18.90 52.60 11.99
N PRO A 402 20.08 53.21 11.82
CA PRO A 402 21.29 52.85 12.55
C PRO A 402 21.10 52.90 14.08
N GLY A 403 21.40 51.79 14.77
CA GLY A 403 21.24 51.66 16.23
C GLY A 403 20.83 50.25 16.67
N HIS A 404 20.89 50.00 17.99
CA HIS A 404 20.47 48.72 18.58
C HIS A 404 19.94 48.93 19.99
N VAL A 405 18.83 48.26 20.34
CA VAL A 405 18.11 48.43 21.64
C VAL A 405 19.01 48.29 22.88
N LYS A 406 20.07 47.46 22.82
CA LYS A 406 21.00 47.24 23.95
C LYS A 406 22.17 48.24 24.02
N GLN A 407 22.37 49.09 23.01
CA GLN A 407 23.56 49.94 22.89
C GLN A 407 23.19 51.42 22.78
N TRP A 408 22.41 51.78 21.76
CA TRP A 408 21.91 53.14 21.56
C TRP A 408 20.73 53.15 20.58
N LEU A 409 19.72 53.97 20.87
CA LEU A 409 18.59 54.27 19.98
C LEU A 409 18.37 55.79 19.92
N PRO A 410 18.04 56.34 18.74
CA PRO A 410 17.75 57.76 18.63
C PRO A 410 16.46 58.11 19.37
N LYS A 411 16.48 59.24 20.08
CA LYS A 411 15.30 59.84 20.72
C LYS A 411 14.50 60.68 19.73
N LYS A 412 15.17 61.29 18.75
CA LYS A 412 14.56 62.10 17.69
C LYS A 412 15.04 61.60 16.32
N VAL A 413 14.09 61.39 15.40
CA VAL A 413 14.32 60.96 14.01
C VAL A 413 13.58 61.93 13.08
N MET A 414 14.32 62.58 12.18
CA MET A 414 13.79 63.55 11.22
C MET A 414 14.18 63.15 9.80
N ILE A 415 13.29 63.37 8.84
CA ILE A 415 13.51 63.23 7.40
C ILE A 415 13.37 64.62 6.80
N ASP A 416 14.41 65.15 6.16
CA ASP A 416 14.43 66.48 5.52
C ASP A 416 13.87 67.58 6.44
N ASN A 417 14.34 67.60 7.70
CA ASN A 417 13.89 68.50 8.78
C ASN A 417 12.41 68.36 9.23
N ALA A 418 11.65 67.40 8.73
CA ALA A 418 10.32 67.04 9.24
C ALA A 418 10.39 65.80 10.16
N GLN A 419 9.54 65.74 11.18
CA GLN A 419 9.48 64.56 12.07
C GLN A 419 8.98 63.32 11.31
N ALA A 420 9.64 62.17 11.47
CA ALA A 420 9.24 60.95 10.78
C ALA A 420 7.80 60.53 11.14
N GLN A 421 6.98 60.24 10.13
CA GLN A 421 5.54 59.95 10.28
C GLN A 421 5.27 58.61 11.02
N GLY A 422 6.23 57.69 11.01
CA GLY A 422 6.12 56.42 11.74
C GLY A 422 7.44 55.66 11.79
N LEU A 423 7.70 54.98 12.92
CA LEU A 423 8.83 54.09 13.11
C LEU A 423 8.32 52.69 13.44
N LEU A 424 8.82 51.68 12.73
CA LEU A 424 8.49 50.28 12.95
C LEU A 424 9.63 49.59 13.68
N ARG A 425 9.36 48.98 14.84
CA ARG A 425 10.35 48.12 15.50
C ARG A 425 10.20 46.68 14.99
N LYS A 426 11.26 46.14 14.38
CA LYS A 426 11.34 44.73 13.95
C LYS A 426 12.56 44.08 14.60
N LYS A 427 12.32 43.11 15.51
CA LYS A 427 13.34 42.54 16.42
C LYS A 427 13.99 43.64 17.31
N ASN A 428 15.29 43.88 17.16
CA ASN A 428 16.08 44.82 17.96
C ASN A 428 16.48 46.11 17.21
N TYR A 429 15.89 46.36 16.04
CA TYR A 429 16.19 47.50 15.18
C TYR A 429 14.93 48.30 14.86
N LEU A 430 15.10 49.61 14.65
CA LEU A 430 14.04 50.49 14.16
C LEU A 430 14.12 50.56 12.64
N TRP A 431 12.96 50.65 12.00
CA TRP A 431 12.78 50.79 10.55
C TRP A 431 11.92 52.02 10.28
N MET A 432 12.21 52.71 9.19
CA MET A 432 11.47 53.90 8.77
C MET A 432 11.16 53.84 7.27
N LEU A 433 10.00 54.35 6.89
CA LEU A 433 9.61 54.48 5.48
C LEU A 433 10.27 55.73 4.90
N ILE A 434 10.93 55.59 3.74
CA ILE A 434 11.53 56.69 2.98
C ILE A 434 10.89 56.72 1.59
N PRO A 435 10.36 57.87 1.15
CA PRO A 435 9.84 58.05 -0.21
C PRO A 435 10.92 57.88 -1.29
N ALA A 436 10.51 57.67 -2.54
CA ALA A 436 11.43 57.67 -3.67
C ALA A 436 12.12 59.05 -3.82
N GLY A 437 13.45 59.07 -3.85
CA GLY A 437 14.25 60.29 -3.95
C GLY A 437 15.53 60.24 -3.11
N ARG A 438 16.16 61.41 -2.97
CA ARG A 438 17.30 61.61 -2.08
C ARG A 438 16.85 62.33 -0.83
N HIS A 439 17.15 61.77 0.33
CA HIS A 439 16.69 62.27 1.61
C HIS A 439 17.83 62.34 2.61
N VAL A 440 17.76 63.31 3.53
CA VAL A 440 18.67 63.41 4.67
C VAL A 440 17.92 63.04 5.94
N VAL A 441 18.37 61.97 6.59
CA VAL A 441 17.80 61.48 7.84
C VAL A 441 18.69 61.92 9.01
N THR A 442 18.17 62.82 9.85
CA THR A 442 18.88 63.29 11.04
C THR A 442 18.39 62.52 12.28
N LEU A 443 19.32 61.87 12.95
CA LEU A 443 19.09 61.05 14.14
C LEU A 443 19.82 61.68 15.33
N SER A 444 19.16 61.79 16.49
CA SER A 444 19.82 62.25 17.73
C SER A 444 19.26 61.57 18.97
N GLY A 445 20.13 61.31 19.95
CA GLY A 445 19.75 60.61 21.18
C GLY A 445 20.85 60.61 22.23
N PRO A 446 20.49 60.50 23.53
CA PRO A 446 21.46 60.53 24.62
C PRO A 446 22.34 59.28 24.65
N ILE A 447 23.56 59.42 25.16
CA ILE A 447 24.52 58.31 25.37
C ILE A 447 24.54 57.96 26.86
N GLY A 448 24.48 56.67 27.21
CA GLY A 448 24.59 56.22 28.61
C GLY A 448 26.00 56.35 29.19
N LYS A 449 26.17 56.08 30.50
CA LYS A 449 27.46 56.13 31.22
C LYS A 449 28.45 54.99 30.88
N GLN A 450 28.36 54.45 29.67
CA GLN A 450 29.19 53.33 29.20
C GLN A 450 30.54 53.83 28.68
N ASN A 451 31.62 53.10 28.97
CA ASN A 451 32.98 53.43 28.50
C ASN A 451 33.23 52.97 27.05
N MET A 452 32.36 52.13 26.51
CA MET A 452 32.40 51.61 25.14
C MET A 452 30.99 51.60 24.54
N LEU A 453 30.85 52.11 23.32
CA LEU A 453 29.62 52.14 22.54
C LEU A 453 29.90 51.51 21.18
N GLN A 454 29.13 50.50 20.78
CA GLN A 454 29.18 49.95 19.43
C GLN A 454 27.94 50.39 18.66
N LEU A 455 28.10 50.71 17.37
CA LEU A 455 27.03 51.15 16.48
C LEU A 455 27.01 50.28 15.22
N PRO A 456 26.06 49.33 15.11
CA PRO A 456 25.92 48.48 13.94
C PRO A 456 25.14 49.17 12.80
N PHE A 457 25.56 48.94 11.55
CA PHE A 457 24.87 49.39 10.33
C PHE A 457 24.31 48.19 9.56
N LEU A 458 22.98 48.02 9.55
CA LEU A 458 22.30 46.95 8.78
C LEU A 458 22.35 47.19 7.27
N LEU A 459 22.23 48.45 6.86
CA LEU A 459 22.50 48.91 5.49
C LEU A 459 23.83 49.66 5.54
N LYS A 460 24.85 49.18 4.83
CA LYS A 460 26.21 49.71 4.94
C LYS A 460 26.33 51.05 4.19
N PRO A 461 26.78 52.13 4.85
CA PRO A 461 27.08 53.38 4.16
C PRO A 461 28.33 53.24 3.30
N HIS A 462 28.37 53.94 2.17
CA HIS A 462 29.56 53.95 1.31
C HIS A 462 30.71 54.74 1.92
N LYS A 463 30.42 55.88 2.57
CA LYS A 463 31.43 56.67 3.31
C LYS A 463 30.89 57.17 4.64
N VAL A 464 31.79 57.28 5.61
CA VAL A 464 31.49 57.83 6.94
C VAL A 464 32.49 58.90 7.32
N SER A 465 31.99 60.01 7.86
CA SER A 465 32.80 61.09 8.42
C SER A 465 32.40 61.28 9.89
N ILE A 466 33.38 61.27 10.78
CA ILE A 466 33.15 61.21 12.23
C ILE A 466 33.88 62.35 12.91
N LYS A 467 33.14 63.11 13.73
CA LYS A 467 33.70 64.06 14.70
C LYS A 467 33.44 63.53 16.10
N ALA A 468 34.49 63.15 16.79
CA ALA A 468 34.41 62.53 18.11
C ALA A 468 35.15 63.37 19.16
N ASP A 469 34.39 63.92 20.11
CA ASP A 469 34.92 64.75 21.19
C ASP A 469 34.94 63.90 22.49
N GLY A 470 36.14 63.56 22.99
CA GLY A 470 36.31 62.71 24.18
C GLY A 470 36.14 61.20 23.94
N TRP A 471 36.10 60.77 22.68
CA TRP A 471 35.97 59.37 22.27
C TRP A 471 36.99 59.00 21.20
N SER A 472 37.64 57.85 21.35
CA SER A 472 38.43 57.18 20.31
C SER A 472 37.51 56.30 19.46
N VAL A 473 37.78 56.21 18.16
CA VAL A 473 36.92 55.51 17.20
C VAL A 473 37.70 54.41 16.48
N GLU A 474 37.15 53.20 16.48
CA GLU A 474 37.68 52.02 15.80
C GLU A 474 36.65 51.51 14.77
N GLY A 475 37.12 50.96 13.65
CA GLY A 475 36.26 50.38 12.59
C GLY A 475 36.04 51.26 11.34
N VAL A 476 36.80 52.34 11.18
CA VAL A 476 36.85 53.17 9.95
C VAL A 476 38.15 52.89 9.20
N LYS A 477 38.07 52.62 7.89
CA LYS A 477 39.23 52.38 7.03
C LYS A 477 39.83 53.68 6.49
N PRO A 478 41.09 53.69 6.00
CA PRO A 478 41.73 54.89 5.46
C PRO A 478 41.00 55.54 4.27
N ASP A 479 40.11 54.81 3.59
CA ASP A 479 39.29 55.28 2.47
C ASP A 479 37.90 55.83 2.92
N ASN A 480 37.71 56.03 4.23
CA ASN A 480 36.46 56.41 4.88
C ASN A 480 35.29 55.42 4.70
N SER A 481 35.57 54.18 4.27
CA SER A 481 34.60 53.08 4.34
C SER A 481 34.60 52.44 5.74
N ILE A 482 33.54 51.70 6.08
CA ILE A 482 33.39 51.08 7.40
C ILE A 482 33.45 49.55 7.35
N ASP A 483 33.91 48.94 8.44
CA ASP A 483 33.69 47.52 8.70
C ASP A 483 32.25 47.27 9.22
N THR A 484 31.92 46.04 9.61
CA THR A 484 30.55 45.66 9.99
C THR A 484 29.96 46.41 11.19
N GLN A 485 30.79 47.06 12.02
CA GLN A 485 30.38 47.84 13.18
C GLN A 485 31.40 48.95 13.48
N LEU A 486 30.93 50.11 13.97
CA LEU A 486 31.79 51.15 14.53
C LEU A 486 31.86 51.03 16.04
N GLN A 487 33.05 51.19 16.62
CA GLN A 487 33.26 51.13 18.07
C GLN A 487 33.83 52.46 18.57
N PHE A 488 33.15 53.06 19.53
CA PHE A 488 33.55 54.28 20.21
C PHE A 488 34.00 53.92 21.63
N ARG A 489 35.22 54.32 22.03
CA ARG A 489 35.75 54.12 23.38
C ARG A 489 36.11 55.45 24.02
N ARG A 490 35.57 55.72 25.21
CA ARG A 490 35.74 57.01 25.90
C ARG A 490 37.21 57.20 26.29
N ILE A 491 37.76 58.39 26.02
CA ILE A 491 39.12 58.76 26.39
C ILE A 491 39.04 59.34 27.80
N THR A 492 39.49 58.60 28.80
CA THR A 492 39.66 59.07 30.19
C THR A 492 41.13 59.36 30.43
N GLU A 493 41.45 60.60 30.80
CA GLU A 493 42.76 60.94 31.35
C GLU A 493 42.93 60.28 32.72
N LYS A 494 44.08 59.63 32.92
CA LYS A 494 44.46 59.05 34.21
C LYS A 494 44.69 60.20 35.19
N ASP A 495 43.76 60.44 36.10
CA ASP A 495 44.11 60.43 37.52
C ASP A 495 42.89 60.25 38.46
N ASP A 496 43.24 59.62 39.56
CA ASP A 496 42.57 59.49 40.85
C ASP A 496 41.39 58.54 41.12
N LYS A 497 41.57 57.92 42.29
CA LYS A 497 40.82 56.85 42.95
C LYS A 497 39.35 57.24 43.15
N GLN A 498 38.46 56.55 42.43
CA GLN A 498 37.08 56.33 42.86
C GLN A 498 36.89 54.85 43.15
N PRO A 499 36.00 54.49 44.11
CA PRO A 499 35.91 53.14 44.63
C PRO A 499 35.69 52.16 43.48
N GLU A 500 36.50 51.10 43.45
CA GLU A 500 36.28 49.93 42.59
C GLU A 500 34.81 49.55 42.71
N ILE A 501 34.06 49.83 41.65
CA ILE A 501 32.81 49.16 41.39
C ILE A 501 33.21 47.69 41.32
N MET A 502 32.84 46.91 42.34
CA MET A 502 33.07 45.48 42.45
C MET A 502 33.16 44.83 41.07
N GLU A 503 34.37 44.50 40.64
CA GLU A 503 34.57 43.79 39.39
C GLU A 503 33.86 42.45 39.52
N THR A 504 32.90 42.19 38.63
CA THR A 504 32.39 40.84 38.43
C THR A 504 33.53 39.98 37.90
N GLY A 505 34.26 39.34 38.81
CA GLY A 505 35.43 38.50 38.53
C GLY A 505 35.11 37.37 37.55
N ILE A 506 36.10 37.07 36.71
CA ILE A 506 36.03 36.04 35.67
C ILE A 506 35.77 34.67 36.34
N LEU A 507 34.63 34.06 36.02
CA LEU A 507 34.29 32.71 36.51
C LEU A 507 35.32 31.68 36.02
N PRO A 508 35.66 30.66 36.83
CA PRO A 508 36.56 29.59 36.39
C PRO A 508 35.98 28.90 35.15
N PRO A 509 36.84 28.49 34.21
CA PRO A 509 36.37 27.93 32.96
C PRO A 509 35.70 26.58 33.18
N PHE A 510 34.47 26.45 32.67
CA PHE A 510 33.68 25.22 32.76
C PHE A 510 33.17 24.83 31.38
N VAL A 511 33.29 23.55 31.06
CA VAL A 511 33.12 23.03 29.71
C VAL A 511 32.25 21.77 29.69
N LEU A 512 31.39 21.68 28.68
CA LEU A 512 30.61 20.50 28.36
C LEU A 512 31.32 19.69 27.27
N VAL A 513 31.58 18.42 27.54
CA VAL A 513 32.17 17.46 26.59
C VAL A 513 31.07 16.50 26.14
N GLU A 514 30.67 16.60 24.88
CA GLU A 514 29.71 15.68 24.27
C GLU A 514 30.47 14.63 23.46
N ARG A 515 30.41 13.36 23.87
CA ARG A 515 30.95 12.23 23.11
C ARG A 515 29.81 11.52 22.39
N ASN A 516 29.88 11.47 21.07
CA ASN A 516 28.97 10.71 20.24
C ASN A 516 29.70 9.51 19.61
N ILE A 517 29.33 8.32 20.05
CA ILE A 517 29.95 7.05 19.67
C ILE A 517 29.15 6.44 18.54
N LEU A 518 29.76 6.37 17.37
CA LEU A 518 29.15 5.92 16.12
C LEU A 518 29.62 4.48 15.84
N LEU A 519 28.75 3.50 16.10
CA LEU A 519 29.03 2.07 15.93
C LEU A 519 28.40 1.55 14.63
N GLY A 520 29.14 1.66 13.52
CA GLY A 520 28.77 1.15 12.20
C GLY A 520 29.75 0.14 11.63
N LEU A 521 29.84 0.04 10.31
CA LEU A 521 30.91 -0.73 9.66
C LEU A 521 32.30 -0.20 10.04
N VAL A 522 32.40 1.11 10.29
CA VAL A 522 33.59 1.78 10.80
C VAL A 522 33.19 2.50 12.08
N TRP A 523 33.92 2.22 13.17
CA TRP A 523 33.62 2.78 14.48
C TRP A 523 34.32 4.12 14.65
N LYS A 524 33.56 5.14 15.05
CA LYS A 524 34.07 6.50 15.22
C LYS A 524 33.57 7.11 16.52
N ILE A 525 34.31 8.06 17.04
CA ILE A 525 33.89 8.91 18.14
C ILE A 525 33.96 10.35 17.65
N GLN A 526 32.85 11.07 17.81
CA GLN A 526 32.79 12.50 17.58
C GLN A 526 32.74 13.18 18.93
N THR A 527 33.79 13.92 19.28
CA THR A 527 33.84 14.63 20.54
C THR A 527 33.71 16.11 20.29
N LYS A 528 32.68 16.72 20.89
CA LYS A 528 32.44 18.15 20.85
C LYS A 528 32.62 18.75 22.22
N ILE A 529 33.41 19.80 22.26
CA ILE A 529 33.63 20.63 23.43
C ILE A 529 32.83 21.91 23.26
N GLN A 530 32.07 22.27 24.29
CA GLN A 530 31.32 23.52 24.33
C GLN A 530 31.61 24.24 25.65
N ARG A 531 32.05 25.49 25.56
CA ARG A 531 32.27 26.34 26.73
C ARG A 531 30.92 26.75 27.33
N SER A 532 30.76 26.53 28.63
CA SER A 532 29.58 26.94 29.41
C SER A 532 29.85 28.17 30.29
N SER A 533 31.13 28.48 30.57
CA SER A 533 31.55 29.71 31.23
C SER A 533 31.61 30.92 30.28
N PRO A 534 31.58 32.17 30.78
CA PRO A 534 31.75 33.38 29.96
C PRO A 534 33.05 33.39 29.14
N THR A 535 33.05 34.11 28.00
CA THR A 535 34.25 34.37 27.18
C THR A 535 35.13 35.45 27.82
N GLY A 536 36.43 35.47 27.47
CA GLY A 536 37.40 36.45 28.00
C GLY A 536 38.69 35.84 28.56
N ALA A 537 38.71 34.54 28.84
CA ALA A 537 39.91 33.80 29.26
C ALA A 537 40.12 32.52 28.43
N GLY A 538 41.38 32.18 28.16
CA GLY A 538 41.75 30.94 27.50
C GLY A 538 41.50 29.72 28.41
N VAL A 539 41.21 28.57 27.82
CA VAL A 539 40.90 27.33 28.56
C VAL A 539 41.81 26.22 28.07
N VAL A 540 42.49 25.53 29.00
CA VAL A 540 43.32 24.36 28.70
C VAL A 540 42.78 23.18 29.49
N LEU A 541 42.49 22.07 28.80
CA LEU A 541 41.91 20.86 29.39
C LEU A 541 42.59 19.60 28.88
N ASP A 542 42.65 18.61 29.76
CA ASP A 542 43.07 17.26 29.44
C ASP A 542 41.85 16.35 29.43
N ILE A 543 41.50 15.82 28.25
CA ILE A 543 40.34 14.93 28.10
C ILE A 543 40.84 13.51 27.81
N PRO A 544 40.49 12.51 28.65
CA PRO A 544 40.96 11.13 28.47
C PRO A 544 40.31 10.49 27.25
N LEU A 545 41.11 9.86 26.39
CA LEU A 545 40.60 9.06 25.27
C LEU A 545 40.14 7.68 25.75
N LEU A 546 39.21 7.07 25.02
CA LEU A 546 38.80 5.69 25.30
C LEU A 546 39.91 4.70 24.90
N PRO A 547 39.97 3.50 25.51
CA PRO A 547 40.86 2.44 25.05
C PRO A 547 40.62 2.13 23.57
N GLY A 548 41.69 2.13 22.75
CA GLY A 548 41.60 1.91 21.31
C GLY A 548 41.11 3.13 20.49
N GLU A 549 40.95 4.31 21.11
CA GLU A 549 40.60 5.54 20.41
C GLU A 549 41.85 6.22 19.79
N SER A 550 41.75 6.61 18.52
CA SER A 550 42.81 7.29 17.76
C SER A 550 42.28 8.54 17.06
N VAL A 551 42.78 9.73 17.43
CA VAL A 551 42.31 11.02 16.90
C VAL A 551 42.72 11.18 15.43
N THR A 552 41.75 11.55 14.58
CA THR A 552 41.95 11.72 13.13
C THR A 552 42.03 13.17 12.69
N THR A 553 41.48 14.09 13.49
CA THR A 553 41.45 15.52 13.17
C THR A 553 42.82 16.15 13.38
N LYS A 554 43.31 16.88 12.37
CA LYS A 554 44.57 17.63 12.45
C LYS A 554 44.46 18.73 13.51
N GLY A 555 45.51 18.90 14.32
CA GLY A 555 45.61 19.99 15.30
C GLY A 555 45.34 19.60 16.76
N ILE A 556 44.86 18.38 17.03
CA ILE A 556 44.72 17.85 18.39
C ILE A 556 45.97 17.04 18.75
N ARG A 557 46.66 17.42 19.82
CA ARG A 557 47.83 16.69 20.33
C ARG A 557 47.38 15.68 21.38
N VAL A 558 47.84 14.44 21.24
CA VAL A 558 47.57 13.35 22.20
C VAL A 558 48.85 13.04 22.95
N VAL A 559 48.80 13.08 24.28
CA VAL A 559 49.93 12.77 25.17
C VAL A 559 49.42 11.85 26.28
N GLU A 560 50.06 10.69 26.45
CA GLU A 560 49.71 9.70 27.50
C GLU A 560 48.21 9.33 27.52
N GLY A 561 47.60 9.13 26.34
CA GLY A 561 46.18 8.78 26.21
C GLY A 561 45.19 9.91 26.50
N ASN A 562 45.67 11.15 26.69
CA ASN A 562 44.83 12.33 26.86
C ASN A 562 44.93 13.27 25.65
N ALA A 563 43.80 13.75 25.15
CA ALA A 563 43.75 14.85 24.20
C ALA A 563 43.99 16.18 24.93
N LYS A 564 45.05 16.90 24.52
CA LYS A 564 45.41 18.22 25.03
C LYS A 564 44.63 19.28 24.27
N ILE A 565 43.66 19.91 24.93
CA ILE A 565 42.76 20.90 24.32
C ILE A 565 43.13 22.30 24.79
N SER A 566 43.19 23.25 23.86
CA SER A 566 43.32 24.67 24.14
C SER A 566 42.27 25.46 23.37
N LEU A 567 41.44 26.22 24.09
CA LEU A 567 40.44 27.14 23.55
C LEU A 567 40.89 28.58 23.79
N GLY A 568 40.91 29.42 22.75
CA GLY A 568 41.18 30.86 22.86
C GLY A 568 40.10 31.62 23.66
N ALA A 569 40.38 32.86 24.05
CA ALA A 569 39.50 33.67 24.91
C ALA A 569 38.06 33.83 24.37
N ASP A 570 37.89 33.91 23.05
CA ASP A 570 36.58 34.07 22.38
C ASP A 570 36.04 32.76 21.76
N GLN A 571 36.79 31.66 21.84
CA GLN A 571 36.38 30.38 21.28
C GLN A 571 35.41 29.65 22.21
N THR A 572 34.20 29.38 21.71
CA THR A 572 33.12 28.75 22.48
C THR A 572 32.94 27.26 22.21
N HIS A 573 33.54 26.74 21.14
CA HIS A 573 33.41 25.34 20.76
C HIS A 573 34.67 24.81 20.08
N LEU A 574 34.91 23.51 20.22
CA LEU A 574 35.94 22.76 19.49
C LEU A 574 35.40 21.36 19.19
N PHE A 575 35.79 20.78 18.06
CA PHE A 575 35.29 19.50 17.58
C PHE A 575 36.43 18.69 16.99
N TRP A 576 36.44 17.39 17.28
CA TRP A 576 37.28 16.43 16.57
C TRP A 576 36.57 15.09 16.40
N GLU A 577 37.11 14.31 15.46
CA GLU A 577 36.74 12.94 15.21
C GLU A 577 37.91 11.99 15.50
N SER A 578 37.60 10.83 16.06
CA SER A 578 38.52 9.74 16.32
C SER A 578 38.00 8.44 15.70
N PHE A 579 38.90 7.56 15.28
CA PHE A 579 38.58 6.15 15.07
C PHE A 579 38.57 5.42 16.42
N LEU A 580 37.69 4.44 16.56
CA LEU A 580 37.68 3.53 17.70
C LEU A 580 37.92 2.12 17.18
N GLU A 581 38.86 1.39 17.77
CA GLU A 581 39.08 -0.02 17.45
C GLU A 581 37.85 -0.86 17.88
N PRO A 582 37.29 -1.72 17.01
CA PRO A 582 36.14 -2.54 17.36
C PRO A 582 36.43 -3.47 18.55
N SER A 583 35.57 -3.44 19.57
CA SER A 583 35.68 -4.27 20.78
C SER A 583 34.32 -4.83 21.20
N ASP A 584 34.31 -5.98 21.87
CA ASP A 584 33.06 -6.57 22.41
C ASP A 584 32.52 -5.76 23.61
N GLN A 585 33.38 -4.98 24.26
CA GLN A 585 33.05 -4.18 25.43
C GLN A 585 33.70 -2.80 25.36
N ILE A 586 32.91 -1.75 25.61
CA ILE A 586 33.37 -0.37 25.74
C ILE A 586 33.00 0.12 27.15
N LEU A 587 34.01 0.54 27.91
CA LEU A 587 33.82 1.17 29.22
C LEU A 587 33.85 2.70 29.04
N LEU A 588 32.77 3.36 29.44
CA LEU A 588 32.68 4.82 29.53
C LEU A 588 32.71 5.21 30.99
N GLU A 589 33.68 6.04 31.40
CA GLU A 589 33.83 6.48 32.78
C GLU A 589 34.07 7.99 32.81
N HIS A 590 33.30 8.71 33.64
CA HIS A 590 33.49 10.13 33.82
C HIS A 590 34.57 10.36 34.89
N LYS A 591 35.71 10.96 34.51
CA LYS A 591 36.79 11.27 35.45
C LYS A 591 36.31 12.20 36.57
N LYS A 592 36.77 11.99 37.81
CA LYS A 592 36.47 12.90 38.93
C LYS A 592 37.13 14.26 38.72
N THR A 593 36.37 15.27 38.28
CA THR A 593 36.85 16.63 37.98
C THR A 593 35.72 17.65 38.17
N ASN A 594 36.09 18.91 38.42
CA ASN A 594 35.16 20.04 38.56
C ASN A 594 35.27 21.05 37.41
N THR A 595 36.10 20.76 36.39
CA THR A 595 36.39 21.68 35.27
C THR A 595 35.56 21.38 34.03
N TRP A 596 34.99 20.19 33.92
CA TRP A 596 34.14 19.80 32.81
C TRP A 596 33.15 18.71 33.22
N THR A 597 32.10 18.55 32.42
CA THR A 597 31.13 17.44 32.52
C THR A 597 30.90 16.78 31.17
N GLU A 598 30.45 15.52 31.16
CA GLU A 598 30.24 14.75 29.95
C GLU A 598 28.76 14.46 29.63
N ILE A 599 28.47 14.35 28.33
CA ILE A 599 27.28 13.72 27.80
C ILE A 599 27.73 12.62 26.86
N TRP A 600 27.27 11.39 27.12
CA TRP A 600 27.55 10.25 26.26
C TRP A 600 26.33 9.94 25.41
N LYS A 601 26.54 9.86 24.11
CA LYS A 601 25.52 9.48 23.12
C LYS A 601 26.08 8.33 22.30
N VAL A 602 25.23 7.34 22.01
CA VAL A 602 25.63 6.19 21.21
C VAL A 602 24.66 6.02 20.04
N ASP A 603 25.18 5.97 18.83
CA ASP A 603 24.45 5.59 17.61
C ASP A 603 24.92 4.22 17.14
N VAL A 604 24.05 3.22 17.21
CA VAL A 604 24.39 1.85 16.83
C VAL A 604 23.64 1.44 15.56
N SER A 605 24.39 0.98 14.56
CA SER A 605 23.83 0.38 13.35
C SER A 605 23.00 -0.87 13.68
N PRO A 606 21.90 -1.17 12.95
CA PRO A 606 21.13 -2.40 13.12
C PRO A 606 21.95 -3.70 12.99
N ILE A 607 23.15 -3.65 12.41
CA ILE A 607 24.02 -4.84 12.28
C ILE A 607 24.59 -5.32 13.63
N PHE A 608 24.60 -4.46 14.65
CA PHE A 608 25.10 -4.80 15.99
C PHE A 608 23.97 -4.79 17.01
N HIS A 609 24.01 -5.71 17.96
CA HIS A 609 23.22 -5.71 19.18
C HIS A 609 23.99 -5.00 20.30
N LEU A 610 23.33 -4.07 21.00
CA LEU A 610 23.90 -3.33 22.13
C LEU A 610 23.14 -3.67 23.41
N GLU A 611 23.87 -4.16 24.40
CA GLU A 611 23.43 -4.27 25.79
C GLU A 611 24.26 -3.29 26.65
N TYR A 612 23.67 -2.73 27.70
CA TYR A 612 24.36 -1.78 28.57
C TYR A 612 24.06 -2.05 30.04
N GLU A 613 25.03 -1.71 30.90
CA GLU A 613 24.99 -1.93 32.34
C GLU A 613 25.61 -0.72 33.05
N GLY A 614 25.00 -0.25 34.15
CA GLY A 614 25.43 0.95 34.88
C GLY A 614 24.28 1.93 35.11
N ILE A 615 24.55 3.23 34.91
CA ILE A 615 23.57 4.30 35.14
C ILE A 615 22.39 4.28 34.14
N PRO A 616 21.19 4.71 34.55
CA PRO A 616 20.01 4.68 33.69
C PRO A 616 20.10 5.66 32.51
N ILE A 617 19.49 5.29 31.39
CA ILE A 617 19.34 6.19 30.23
C ILE A 617 18.40 7.34 30.60
N ILE A 618 18.78 8.57 30.25
CA ILE A 618 17.94 9.75 30.46
C ILE A 618 17.06 10.02 29.23
N LEU A 619 17.60 9.78 28.02
CA LEU A 619 16.87 9.92 26.76
C LEU A 619 17.09 8.69 25.88
N HIS A 620 16.02 7.94 25.61
CA HIS A 620 16.06 6.76 24.73
C HIS A 620 16.02 7.11 23.24
N LYS A 621 15.45 8.26 22.88
CA LYS A 621 15.18 8.65 21.50
C LYS A 621 15.47 10.12 21.29
N THR A 622 16.12 10.43 20.17
CA THR A 622 16.20 11.79 19.64
C THR A 622 15.47 11.80 18.29
N GLY A 623 14.35 12.53 18.22
CA GLY A 623 13.43 12.43 17.09
C GLY A 623 12.79 11.03 17.02
N ASN A 624 13.05 10.29 15.93
CA ASN A 624 12.48 8.97 15.69
C ASN A 624 13.52 7.83 15.76
N ARG A 625 14.77 8.13 16.08
CA ARG A 625 15.88 7.16 16.14
C ARG A 625 16.21 6.82 17.59
N TRP A 626 16.52 5.56 17.85
CA TRP A 626 17.08 5.08 19.10
C TRP A 626 18.48 5.64 19.24
N TYR A 627 18.65 6.48 20.26
CA TYR A 627 19.85 7.30 20.45
C TYR A 627 20.06 7.46 21.95
N PRO A 628 20.44 6.37 22.64
CA PRO A 628 20.57 6.37 24.08
C PRO A 628 21.59 7.43 24.52
N THR A 629 21.17 8.26 25.46
CA THR A 629 21.95 9.38 25.99
C THR A 629 22.03 9.31 27.50
N TRP A 630 23.23 9.49 28.02
CA TRP A 630 23.56 9.49 29.45
C TRP A 630 24.23 10.81 29.85
N HIS A 631 23.92 11.28 31.06
CA HIS A 631 24.55 12.44 31.68
C HIS A 631 25.21 11.97 32.98
N PRO A 632 26.41 11.38 32.89
CA PRO A 632 27.13 10.87 34.05
C PRO A 632 27.58 11.98 35.00
N TRP A 633 27.49 11.70 36.30
CA TRP A 633 28.18 12.47 37.34
C TRP A 633 29.67 12.09 37.43
N PRO A 634 30.54 12.95 37.97
CA PRO A 634 31.95 12.62 38.14
C PRO A 634 32.15 11.33 38.97
N GLY A 635 32.78 10.31 38.37
CA GLY A 635 33.01 8.99 38.95
C GLY A 635 31.99 7.92 38.55
N GLU A 636 30.94 8.26 37.80
CA GLU A 636 30.00 7.27 37.25
C GLU A 636 30.55 6.61 35.98
N ALA A 637 30.13 5.37 35.74
CA ALA A 637 30.56 4.58 34.59
C ALA A 637 29.41 3.77 33.97
N ILE A 638 29.56 3.44 32.69
CA ILE A 638 28.69 2.56 31.92
C ILE A 638 29.53 1.58 31.15
N THR A 639 29.10 0.32 31.17
CA THR A 639 29.63 -0.72 30.30
C THR A 639 28.68 -0.96 29.13
N LEU A 640 29.18 -0.82 27.91
CA LEU A 640 28.48 -1.14 26.68
C LEU A 640 29.01 -2.48 26.15
N LYS A 641 28.13 -3.48 26.02
CA LYS A 641 28.44 -4.79 25.41
C LYS A 641 27.89 -4.78 23.98
N VAL A 642 28.77 -4.85 23.01
CA VAL A 642 28.44 -4.78 21.58
C VAL A 642 28.70 -6.15 20.96
N SER A 643 27.73 -6.69 20.24
CA SER A 643 27.91 -7.96 19.53
C SER A 643 27.29 -7.90 18.15
N ARG A 644 27.81 -8.70 17.20
CA ARG A 644 27.21 -8.83 15.86
C ARG A 644 26.42 -10.15 15.79
N PRO A 645 25.07 -10.12 15.78
CA PRO A 645 24.28 -11.33 15.67
C PRO A 645 24.56 -12.10 14.38
N PRO A 646 24.72 -13.43 14.41
CA PRO A 646 24.90 -14.22 13.20
C PRO A 646 23.61 -14.21 12.37
N GLY A 647 23.79 -14.11 11.04
CA GLY A 647 22.71 -14.31 10.07
C GLY A 647 22.26 -15.78 10.06
N ILE A 648 20.98 -16.01 9.80
CA ILE A 648 20.44 -17.37 9.67
C ILE A 648 20.65 -17.88 8.25
N GLU A 649 20.91 -19.16 8.08
CA GLU A 649 20.93 -19.77 6.75
C GLU A 649 19.55 -19.69 6.10
N GLY A 650 19.50 -19.20 4.86
CA GLY A 650 18.27 -19.12 4.09
C GLY A 650 18.56 -19.09 2.61
N LYS A 651 17.49 -19.19 1.82
CA LYS A 651 17.61 -19.19 0.35
C LYS A 651 18.14 -17.84 -0.12
N THR A 652 19.19 -17.88 -0.93
CA THR A 652 19.80 -16.73 -1.63
C THR A 652 19.32 -16.62 -3.09
N LEU A 653 18.57 -17.60 -3.57
CA LEU A 653 17.94 -17.63 -4.90
C LEU A 653 16.48 -18.08 -4.76
N THR A 654 15.57 -17.28 -5.28
CA THR A 654 14.13 -17.57 -5.34
C THR A 654 13.64 -17.40 -6.77
N ILE A 655 13.05 -18.44 -7.35
CA ILE A 655 12.33 -18.36 -8.62
C ILE A 655 10.91 -17.85 -8.31
N GLU A 656 10.66 -16.57 -8.58
CA GLU A 656 9.39 -15.91 -8.29
C GLU A 656 8.27 -16.28 -9.26
N LYS A 657 8.64 -16.68 -10.48
CA LYS A 657 7.71 -17.05 -11.56
C LYS A 657 8.38 -18.02 -12.52
N SER A 658 7.63 -19.04 -12.95
CA SER A 658 7.96 -19.88 -14.10
C SER A 658 6.73 -20.05 -15.00
N LEU A 659 6.85 -19.70 -16.27
CA LEU A 659 5.78 -19.87 -17.25
C LEU A 659 6.28 -20.67 -18.44
N LEU A 660 5.72 -21.86 -18.63
CA LEU A 660 5.98 -22.75 -19.74
C LEU A 660 4.88 -22.62 -20.80
N GLU A 661 5.19 -22.01 -21.93
CA GLU A 661 4.32 -21.97 -23.10
C GLU A 661 4.66 -23.13 -24.04
N LEU A 662 3.64 -23.91 -24.43
CA LEU A 662 3.75 -25.02 -25.37
C LEU A 662 2.83 -24.76 -26.57
N ARG A 663 3.39 -24.82 -27.77
CA ARG A 663 2.67 -24.77 -29.06
C ARG A 663 2.86 -26.10 -29.80
N PRO A 664 2.08 -27.14 -29.46
CA PRO A 664 2.27 -28.46 -30.02
C PRO A 664 1.73 -28.56 -31.45
N GLY A 665 2.60 -28.95 -32.39
CA GLY A 665 2.27 -29.22 -33.78
C GLY A 665 1.93 -30.69 -34.03
N ARG A 666 1.89 -31.10 -35.31
CA ARG A 666 1.64 -32.50 -35.68
C ARG A 666 2.79 -33.45 -35.31
N LYS A 667 4.04 -32.99 -35.42
CA LYS A 667 5.25 -33.81 -35.17
C LYS A 667 6.17 -33.23 -34.10
N ILE A 668 6.28 -31.91 -34.05
CA ILE A 668 7.17 -31.18 -33.13
C ILE A 668 6.36 -30.20 -32.28
N THR A 669 6.88 -29.87 -31.11
CA THR A 669 6.31 -28.87 -30.21
C THR A 669 7.34 -27.77 -29.99
N SER A 670 6.93 -26.52 -30.21
CA SER A 670 7.73 -25.37 -29.80
C SER A 670 7.42 -25.05 -28.34
N ALA A 671 8.47 -24.89 -27.54
CA ALA A 671 8.38 -24.59 -26.12
C ALA A 671 9.15 -23.31 -25.78
N LYS A 672 8.55 -22.50 -24.90
CA LYS A 672 9.14 -21.27 -24.39
C LYS A 672 8.97 -21.24 -22.87
N MET A 673 10.06 -21.08 -22.12
CA MET A 673 10.04 -20.88 -20.68
C MET A 673 10.42 -19.44 -20.35
N ALA A 674 9.58 -18.76 -19.59
CA ALA A 674 9.88 -17.46 -19.00
C ALA A 674 10.05 -17.60 -17.48
N LEU A 675 11.22 -17.20 -16.97
CA LEU A 675 11.58 -17.27 -15.56
C LEU A 675 11.82 -15.85 -15.02
N ALA A 676 11.30 -15.57 -13.82
CA ALA A 676 11.70 -14.40 -13.04
C ALA A 676 12.44 -14.90 -11.80
N ILE A 677 13.75 -14.61 -11.72
CA ILE A 677 14.62 -15.08 -10.64
C ILE A 677 15.08 -13.86 -9.85
N LYS A 678 15.02 -13.98 -8.53
CA LYS A 678 15.59 -13.03 -7.59
C LYS A 678 16.74 -13.71 -6.85
N SER A 679 17.91 -13.08 -6.82
CA SER A 679 19.07 -13.60 -6.09
C SER A 679 19.81 -12.52 -5.32
N SER A 680 20.35 -12.85 -4.14
CA SER A 680 21.24 -11.97 -3.38
C SER A 680 22.72 -12.19 -3.70
N GLN A 681 23.06 -13.26 -4.42
CA GLN A 681 24.42 -13.62 -4.78
C GLN A 681 24.56 -13.90 -6.29
N GLY A 682 25.71 -13.56 -6.86
CA GLY A 682 26.06 -13.98 -8.22
C GLY A 682 26.52 -15.44 -8.25
N GLY A 683 26.29 -16.14 -9.35
CA GLY A 683 26.70 -17.53 -9.50
C GLY A 683 26.17 -18.20 -10.76
N HIS A 684 26.14 -19.53 -10.75
CA HIS A 684 25.58 -20.34 -11.83
C HIS A 684 24.36 -21.11 -11.32
N HIS A 685 23.34 -21.23 -12.16
CA HIS A 685 22.13 -21.98 -11.87
C HIS A 685 21.79 -22.92 -13.01
N THR A 686 21.64 -24.21 -12.69
CA THR A 686 21.44 -25.26 -13.70
C THR A 686 19.96 -25.63 -13.81
N ILE A 687 19.46 -25.67 -15.05
CA ILE A 687 18.10 -26.12 -15.39
C ILE A 687 18.20 -27.36 -16.27
N ALA A 688 17.37 -28.38 -16.02
CA ALA A 688 17.30 -29.57 -16.87
C ALA A 688 16.07 -29.51 -17.80
N LEU A 689 16.34 -29.53 -19.10
CA LEU A 689 15.33 -29.63 -20.16
C LEU A 689 14.82 -31.07 -20.33
N PRO A 690 13.63 -31.25 -20.95
CA PRO A 690 13.11 -32.57 -21.28
C PRO A 690 14.04 -33.38 -22.20
N LEU A 691 13.91 -34.71 -22.15
CA LEU A 691 14.63 -35.63 -23.05
C LEU A 691 14.38 -35.25 -24.53
N ASN A 692 15.44 -35.22 -25.33
CA ASN A 692 15.43 -34.85 -26.76
C ASN A 692 14.98 -33.40 -27.06
N ALA A 693 14.98 -32.51 -26.06
CA ALA A 693 14.82 -31.08 -26.30
C ALA A 693 16.07 -30.50 -26.96
N LYS A 694 15.88 -29.66 -27.98
CA LYS A 694 16.96 -28.90 -28.66
C LYS A 694 16.83 -27.42 -28.34
N LEU A 695 17.74 -26.89 -27.52
CA LEU A 695 17.83 -25.47 -27.19
C LEU A 695 18.05 -24.63 -28.46
N GLN A 696 17.24 -23.59 -28.64
CA GLN A 696 17.35 -22.65 -29.75
C GLN A 696 17.92 -21.30 -29.34
N GLU A 697 17.41 -20.75 -28.22
CA GLU A 697 17.71 -19.38 -27.82
C GLU A 697 17.63 -19.24 -26.29
N VAL A 698 18.57 -18.51 -25.72
CA VAL A 698 18.51 -18.04 -24.32
C VAL A 698 18.63 -16.53 -24.29
N LYS A 699 17.66 -15.85 -23.67
CA LYS A 699 17.70 -14.41 -23.40
C LYS A 699 17.79 -14.15 -21.91
N ILE A 700 18.69 -13.26 -21.51
CA ILE A 700 18.81 -12.75 -20.14
C ILE A 700 18.64 -11.24 -20.21
N LYS A 701 17.69 -10.68 -19.46
CA LYS A 701 17.35 -9.24 -19.49
C LYS A 701 17.09 -8.72 -20.93
N GLY A 702 16.47 -9.56 -21.77
CA GLY A 702 16.11 -9.23 -23.17
C GLY A 702 17.25 -9.38 -24.18
N LYS A 703 18.50 -9.61 -23.75
CA LYS A 703 19.66 -9.81 -24.64
C LYS A 703 19.91 -11.30 -24.86
N ILE A 704 20.28 -11.68 -26.07
CA ILE A 704 20.61 -13.08 -26.42
C ILE A 704 21.98 -13.41 -25.84
N HIS A 705 22.08 -14.54 -25.16
CA HIS A 705 23.34 -15.09 -24.65
C HIS A 705 23.66 -16.42 -25.33
N PRO A 706 24.90 -16.65 -25.81
CA PRO A 706 25.31 -17.89 -26.44
C PRO A 706 25.56 -18.97 -25.36
N ILE A 707 24.49 -19.54 -24.82
CA ILE A 707 24.56 -20.62 -23.84
C ILE A 707 24.36 -21.95 -24.56
N ARG A 708 25.27 -22.90 -24.34
CA ARG A 708 25.18 -24.25 -24.91
C ARG A 708 24.45 -25.19 -23.96
N GLN A 709 23.71 -26.12 -24.53
CA GLN A 709 23.09 -27.23 -23.81
C GLN A 709 24.10 -28.39 -23.71
N GLU A 710 24.26 -28.94 -22.51
CA GLU A 710 25.09 -30.10 -22.23
C GLU A 710 24.19 -31.27 -21.83
N GLY A 711 23.92 -32.18 -22.77
CA GLY A 711 22.94 -33.25 -22.55
C GLY A 711 21.54 -32.68 -22.33
N GLN A 712 21.02 -32.76 -21.10
CA GLN A 712 19.75 -32.13 -20.71
C GLN A 712 19.95 -30.81 -19.93
N SER A 713 21.17 -30.51 -19.50
CA SER A 713 21.45 -29.43 -18.57
C SER A 713 21.82 -28.13 -19.30
N ILE A 714 21.34 -27.01 -18.75
CA ILE A 714 21.66 -25.66 -19.19
C ILE A 714 22.14 -24.88 -17.98
N VAL A 715 23.35 -24.35 -18.04
CA VAL A 715 23.95 -23.54 -16.96
C VAL A 715 23.72 -22.06 -17.26
N LEU A 716 22.94 -21.40 -16.41
CA LEU A 716 22.59 -19.99 -16.53
C LEU A 716 23.44 -19.12 -15.59
N PRO A 717 24.08 -18.04 -16.07
CA PRO A 717 24.74 -17.07 -15.20
C PRO A 717 23.69 -16.23 -14.45
N ILE A 718 23.85 -16.12 -13.13
CA ILE A 718 22.99 -15.35 -12.23
C ILE A 718 23.75 -14.17 -11.65
N ILE A 719 23.10 -13.00 -11.63
CA ILE A 719 23.62 -11.75 -11.06
C ILE A 719 22.75 -11.36 -9.86
N PRO A 720 23.31 -10.75 -8.79
CA PRO A 720 22.51 -10.21 -7.69
C PRO A 720 21.41 -9.25 -8.17
N GLY A 721 20.27 -9.30 -7.51
CA GLY A 721 19.05 -8.57 -7.84
C GLY A 721 18.00 -9.44 -8.56
N GLN A 722 17.07 -8.77 -9.24
CA GLN A 722 16.01 -9.41 -10.01
C GLN A 722 16.38 -9.48 -11.50
N GLN A 723 16.12 -10.62 -12.13
CA GLN A 723 16.36 -10.82 -13.55
C GLN A 723 15.34 -11.74 -14.20
N ASN A 724 15.03 -11.44 -15.46
CA ASN A 724 14.13 -12.23 -16.29
C ASN A 724 14.95 -13.02 -17.32
N ILE A 725 14.68 -14.33 -17.40
CA ILE A 725 15.34 -15.27 -18.32
C ILE A 725 14.27 -15.90 -19.20
N GLU A 726 14.52 -15.93 -20.51
CA GLU A 726 13.67 -16.61 -21.49
C GLU A 726 14.48 -17.70 -22.20
N LEU A 727 13.94 -18.93 -22.21
CA LEU A 727 14.51 -20.09 -22.89
C LEU A 727 13.54 -20.52 -23.99
N LYS A 728 14.04 -20.81 -25.18
CA LYS A 728 13.25 -21.43 -26.26
C LYS A 728 13.88 -22.72 -26.73
N TRP A 729 13.09 -23.77 -26.87
CA TRP A 729 13.53 -25.04 -27.40
C TRP A 729 12.45 -25.70 -28.27
N ILE A 730 12.86 -26.69 -29.05
CA ILE A 730 11.97 -27.58 -29.78
C ILE A 730 12.01 -28.96 -29.16
N GLU A 731 10.85 -29.59 -29.03
CA GLU A 731 10.68 -30.98 -28.64
C GLU A 731 10.22 -31.80 -29.84
N GLU A 732 10.80 -32.99 -30.03
CA GLU A 732 10.40 -33.95 -31.06
C GLU A 732 9.13 -34.73 -30.67
N LYS A 733 8.10 -33.99 -30.21
CA LYS A 733 6.83 -34.51 -29.72
C LYS A 733 5.67 -33.78 -30.39
N GLY A 734 4.71 -34.51 -30.96
CA GLY A 734 3.51 -33.96 -31.58
C GLY A 734 2.22 -34.24 -30.79
N MET A 735 1.12 -33.59 -31.19
CA MET A 735 -0.22 -33.83 -30.64
C MET A 735 -0.73 -35.25 -30.98
N LYS A 736 -1.07 -36.02 -29.95
CA LYS A 736 -1.79 -37.31 -30.04
C LYS A 736 -3.19 -37.18 -29.42
N ASN A 737 -3.97 -38.27 -29.36
CA ASN A 737 -5.28 -38.29 -28.67
C ASN A 737 -5.17 -37.90 -27.18
N LEU A 738 -4.02 -38.18 -26.57
CA LEU A 738 -3.64 -37.68 -25.25
C LEU A 738 -2.34 -36.90 -25.39
N TYR A 739 -2.35 -35.65 -24.96
CA TYR A 739 -1.16 -34.80 -24.89
C TYR A 739 -0.83 -34.50 -23.43
N ARG A 740 0.41 -34.76 -23.02
CA ARG A 740 0.93 -34.46 -21.69
C ARG A 740 2.03 -33.41 -21.85
N SER A 741 2.00 -32.35 -21.05
CA SER A 741 3.10 -31.37 -21.00
C SER A 741 4.40 -32.04 -20.57
N SER A 742 5.52 -31.51 -21.04
CA SER A 742 6.86 -32.01 -20.70
C SER A 742 7.29 -31.46 -19.33
N HIS A 743 8.03 -32.27 -18.57
CA HIS A 743 8.54 -31.90 -17.25
C HIS A 743 9.88 -31.16 -17.40
N VAL A 744 9.99 -29.98 -16.81
CA VAL A 744 11.22 -29.18 -16.79
C VAL A 744 11.65 -29.05 -15.33
N ASP A 745 12.87 -29.49 -15.02
CA ASP A 745 13.43 -29.32 -13.67
C ASP A 745 14.17 -27.99 -13.62
N LEU A 746 13.68 -27.07 -12.78
CA LEU A 746 14.25 -25.75 -12.62
C LEU A 746 15.44 -25.75 -11.65
N GLY A 747 15.81 -26.86 -11.02
CA GLY A 747 16.94 -26.93 -10.08
C GLY A 747 16.72 -26.18 -8.76
N ALA A 748 15.60 -25.46 -8.61
CA ALA A 748 15.18 -24.81 -7.38
C ALA A 748 13.64 -24.74 -7.31
N PRO A 749 13.04 -24.65 -6.10
CA PRO A 749 11.60 -24.47 -5.96
C PRO A 749 11.12 -23.18 -6.63
N SER A 750 10.08 -23.29 -7.46
CA SER A 750 9.42 -22.15 -8.10
C SER A 750 8.10 -21.81 -7.45
N VAL A 751 7.81 -20.52 -7.37
CA VAL A 751 6.47 -20.00 -7.04
C VAL A 751 5.82 -19.45 -8.31
N ASN A 752 4.49 -19.36 -8.33
CA ASN A 752 3.71 -18.88 -9.48
C ASN A 752 4.05 -19.62 -10.78
N ALA A 753 4.02 -20.96 -10.71
CA ALA A 753 4.26 -21.82 -11.86
C ALA A 753 3.01 -21.88 -12.74
N GLY A 754 3.22 -21.75 -14.05
CA GLY A 754 2.16 -21.79 -15.06
C GLY A 754 2.55 -22.58 -16.29
N VAL A 755 1.55 -23.24 -16.89
CA VAL A 755 1.72 -23.98 -18.14
C VAL A 755 0.59 -23.56 -19.08
N ASP A 756 0.97 -22.91 -20.18
CA ASP A 756 0.04 -22.45 -21.22
C ASP A 756 0.20 -23.35 -22.45
N ILE A 757 -0.87 -24.05 -22.84
CA ILE A 757 -0.88 -24.95 -23.98
C ILE A 757 -1.80 -24.38 -25.06
N TYR A 758 -1.22 -23.98 -26.19
CA TYR A 758 -1.97 -23.47 -27.34
C TYR A 758 -2.39 -24.62 -28.25
N LEU A 759 -3.65 -25.05 -28.11
CA LEU A 759 -4.18 -26.18 -28.86
C LEU A 759 -4.56 -25.77 -30.29
N PRO A 760 -4.37 -26.64 -31.29
CA PRO A 760 -4.79 -26.38 -32.66
C PRO A 760 -6.32 -26.41 -32.80
N SER A 761 -6.88 -25.60 -33.71
CA SER A 761 -8.32 -25.42 -33.90
C SER A 761 -9.08 -26.65 -34.42
N ASN A 762 -8.37 -27.66 -34.95
CA ASN A 762 -8.97 -28.85 -35.55
C ASN A 762 -9.21 -30.01 -34.58
N ARG A 763 -9.27 -29.74 -33.26
CA ARG A 763 -9.42 -30.77 -32.23
C ARG A 763 -10.49 -30.38 -31.21
N TRP A 764 -11.29 -31.37 -30.84
CA TRP A 764 -12.28 -31.25 -29.77
C TRP A 764 -11.65 -31.64 -28.44
N ILE A 765 -11.84 -30.80 -27.43
CA ILE A 765 -11.31 -31.02 -26.08
C ILE A 765 -12.43 -31.64 -25.24
N LEU A 766 -12.27 -32.91 -24.88
CA LEU A 766 -13.25 -33.62 -24.04
C LEU A 766 -12.87 -33.61 -22.56
N PHE A 767 -11.58 -33.82 -22.27
CA PHE A 767 -11.05 -33.88 -20.91
C PHE A 767 -9.74 -33.11 -20.84
N LEU A 768 -9.51 -32.48 -19.68
CA LEU A 768 -8.29 -31.77 -19.35
C LEU A 768 -7.79 -32.33 -18.02
N GLY A 769 -6.50 -32.62 -17.95
CA GLY A 769 -5.82 -33.07 -16.74
C GLY A 769 -4.94 -31.96 -16.16
N GLY A 770 -4.57 -32.11 -14.90
CA GLY A 770 -3.78 -31.12 -14.17
C GLY A 770 -4.36 -30.89 -12.78
N GLU A 771 -3.90 -29.85 -12.11
CA GLU A 771 -4.40 -29.48 -10.80
C GLU A 771 -5.85 -28.99 -10.91
N HIS A 772 -6.79 -29.74 -10.36
CA HIS A 772 -8.24 -29.61 -10.58
C HIS A 772 -8.81 -28.20 -10.30
N LEU A 773 -8.10 -27.37 -9.53
CA LEU A 773 -8.56 -26.07 -9.07
C LEU A 773 -8.04 -24.89 -9.90
N VAL A 774 -7.06 -25.13 -10.76
CA VAL A 774 -6.27 -24.06 -11.43
C VAL A 774 -6.23 -24.23 -12.95
N GLY A 775 -6.76 -25.33 -13.47
CA GLY A 775 -6.72 -25.67 -14.90
C GLY A 775 -7.86 -25.09 -15.75
N PRO A 776 -7.75 -25.23 -17.09
CA PRO A 776 -8.83 -24.89 -18.02
C PRO A 776 -10.09 -25.75 -17.78
N ALA A 777 -11.26 -25.21 -18.15
CA ALA A 777 -12.56 -25.84 -17.91
C ALA A 777 -13.26 -26.27 -19.20
N VAL A 778 -13.77 -27.51 -19.24
CA VAL A 778 -14.60 -28.01 -20.35
C VAL A 778 -16.07 -27.81 -20.01
N LEU A 779 -16.66 -26.70 -20.50
CA LEU A 779 -18.03 -26.27 -20.18
C LEU A 779 -19.12 -27.26 -20.64
N PHE A 780 -18.80 -28.11 -21.61
CA PHE A 780 -19.73 -29.03 -22.27
C PHE A 780 -20.43 -30.01 -21.30
N TRP A 781 -19.69 -30.59 -20.35
CA TRP A 781 -20.22 -31.62 -19.44
C TRP A 781 -21.34 -31.13 -18.52
N SER A 782 -21.24 -29.88 -18.04
CA SER A 782 -22.28 -29.27 -17.21
C SER A 782 -23.62 -29.16 -17.94
N ILE A 783 -23.57 -28.88 -19.26
CA ILE A 783 -24.75 -28.74 -20.11
C ILE A 783 -25.38 -30.12 -20.34
N ILE A 784 -24.57 -31.15 -20.63
CA ILE A 784 -25.06 -32.53 -20.79
C ILE A 784 -25.84 -32.99 -19.56
N ILE A 785 -25.32 -32.76 -18.35
CA ILE A 785 -26.01 -33.18 -17.12
C ILE A 785 -27.39 -32.52 -17.00
N ILE A 786 -27.49 -31.22 -17.27
CA ILE A 786 -28.77 -30.50 -17.26
C ILE A 786 -29.69 -30.97 -18.38
N LEU A 787 -29.16 -31.25 -19.58
CA LEU A 787 -29.93 -31.81 -20.69
C LEU A 787 -30.54 -33.17 -20.33
N VAL A 788 -29.80 -34.04 -19.64
CA VAL A 788 -30.34 -35.32 -19.15
C VAL A 788 -31.49 -35.08 -18.17
N ILE A 789 -31.33 -34.15 -17.22
CA ILE A 789 -32.38 -33.81 -16.23
C ILE A 789 -33.63 -33.23 -16.91
N VAL A 790 -33.46 -32.30 -17.86
CA VAL A 790 -34.56 -31.67 -18.61
C VAL A 790 -35.25 -32.68 -19.52
N ALA A 791 -34.49 -33.51 -20.25
CA ALA A 791 -35.03 -34.56 -21.11
C ALA A 791 -35.83 -35.59 -20.31
N TRP A 792 -35.33 -35.97 -19.13
CA TRP A 792 -36.07 -36.84 -18.21
C TRP A 792 -37.35 -36.18 -17.72
N GLY A 793 -37.30 -34.91 -17.29
CA GLY A 793 -38.47 -34.15 -16.85
C GLY A 793 -39.54 -34.01 -17.94
N LEU A 794 -39.15 -33.61 -19.15
CA LEU A 794 -40.06 -33.47 -20.30
C LEU A 794 -40.67 -34.81 -20.74
N SER A 795 -39.93 -35.92 -20.63
CA SER A 795 -40.45 -37.25 -20.95
C SER A 795 -41.59 -37.69 -20.02
N LYS A 796 -41.71 -37.11 -18.82
CA LYS A 796 -42.73 -37.45 -17.83
C LYS A 796 -43.97 -36.57 -17.87
N THR A 797 -43.94 -35.44 -18.58
CA THR A 797 -45.08 -34.50 -18.62
C THR A 797 -46.16 -34.86 -19.64
N ASN A 798 -45.90 -35.82 -20.54
CA ASN A 798 -46.81 -36.22 -21.62
C ASN A 798 -47.31 -35.04 -22.49
N PHE A 799 -46.55 -33.93 -22.50
CA PHE A 799 -46.86 -32.73 -23.29
C PHE A 799 -46.48 -32.87 -24.76
N ALA A 800 -45.53 -33.76 -25.08
CA ALA A 800 -45.20 -34.18 -26.43
C ALA A 800 -44.90 -35.69 -26.42
N GLN A 801 -45.19 -36.37 -27.54
CA GLN A 801 -45.01 -37.83 -27.70
C GLN A 801 -43.55 -38.24 -27.97
N LEU A 802 -42.60 -37.67 -27.23
CA LEU A 802 -41.17 -37.94 -27.41
C LEU A 802 -40.60 -38.73 -26.21
N ARG A 803 -39.83 -39.77 -26.51
CA ARG A 803 -39.10 -40.56 -25.50
C ARG A 803 -37.90 -39.76 -24.96
N MET A 804 -37.40 -40.14 -23.79
CA MET A 804 -36.24 -39.49 -23.15
C MET A 804 -35.03 -39.34 -24.09
N HIS A 805 -34.67 -40.39 -24.85
CA HIS A 805 -33.53 -40.33 -25.77
C HIS A 805 -33.73 -39.35 -26.93
N GLN A 806 -34.95 -39.19 -27.43
CA GLN A 806 -35.27 -38.24 -28.50
C GLN A 806 -35.13 -36.80 -28.00
N TRP A 807 -35.64 -36.51 -26.80
CA TRP A 807 -35.42 -35.22 -26.13
C TRP A 807 -33.93 -34.94 -25.89
N PHE A 808 -33.16 -35.97 -25.53
CA PHE A 808 -31.73 -35.84 -25.29
C PHE A 808 -30.93 -35.53 -26.56
N PHE A 809 -31.16 -36.26 -27.67
CA PHE A 809 -30.48 -36.00 -28.94
C PHE A 809 -30.84 -34.62 -29.53
N LEU A 810 -32.11 -34.24 -29.44
CA LEU A 810 -32.55 -32.89 -29.79
C LEU A 810 -31.83 -31.83 -28.94
N GLY A 811 -31.75 -32.06 -27.63
CA GLY A 811 -31.06 -31.19 -26.69
C GLY A 811 -29.56 -31.03 -26.99
N ILE A 812 -28.87 -32.09 -27.41
CA ILE A 812 -27.46 -32.03 -27.83
C ILE A 812 -27.32 -31.11 -29.05
N GLY A 813 -28.15 -31.27 -30.07
CA GLY A 813 -28.10 -30.41 -31.28
C GLY A 813 -28.34 -28.93 -30.95
N ILE A 814 -29.27 -28.65 -30.05
CA ILE A 814 -29.64 -27.29 -29.63
C ILE A 814 -28.64 -26.71 -28.62
N SER A 815 -27.79 -27.52 -27.98
CA SER A 815 -26.88 -27.06 -26.91
C SER A 815 -25.87 -25.98 -27.33
N MET A 816 -25.62 -25.86 -28.63
CA MET A 816 -24.77 -24.82 -29.24
C MET A 816 -25.49 -23.48 -29.44
N SER A 817 -26.82 -23.43 -29.24
CA SER A 817 -27.67 -22.25 -29.38
C SER A 817 -27.98 -21.59 -28.02
N ASN A 818 -28.70 -20.46 -28.02
CA ASN A 818 -29.12 -19.79 -26.80
C ASN A 818 -30.31 -20.52 -26.12
N LEU A 819 -30.52 -20.26 -24.82
CA LEU A 819 -31.62 -20.89 -24.07
C LEU A 819 -33.01 -20.56 -24.66
N ALA A 820 -33.17 -19.36 -25.22
CA ALA A 820 -34.43 -18.93 -25.81
C ALA A 820 -34.82 -19.78 -27.02
N ALA A 821 -33.87 -20.09 -27.92
CA ALA A 821 -34.06 -20.98 -29.05
C ALA A 821 -34.49 -22.38 -28.60
N GLY A 822 -33.85 -22.91 -27.55
CA GLY A 822 -34.28 -24.17 -26.95
C GLY A 822 -35.72 -24.15 -26.41
N LEU A 823 -36.12 -23.07 -25.74
CA LEU A 823 -37.50 -22.91 -25.26
C LEU A 823 -38.52 -22.77 -26.41
N VAL A 824 -38.16 -22.08 -27.49
CA VAL A 824 -39.00 -21.97 -28.69
C VAL A 824 -39.20 -23.33 -29.34
N VAL A 825 -38.14 -24.12 -29.53
CA VAL A 825 -38.24 -25.47 -30.12
C VAL A 825 -39.03 -26.43 -29.23
N VAL A 826 -38.83 -26.39 -27.91
CA VAL A 826 -39.64 -27.18 -26.97
C VAL A 826 -41.11 -26.74 -27.02
N GLY A 827 -41.37 -25.43 -26.99
CA GLY A 827 -42.71 -24.86 -27.10
C GLY A 827 -43.40 -25.22 -28.42
N TRP A 828 -42.63 -25.27 -29.50
CA TRP A 828 -43.08 -25.70 -30.83
C TRP A 828 -43.54 -27.14 -30.86
N LEU A 829 -42.71 -28.07 -30.35
CA LEU A 829 -43.06 -29.48 -30.28
C LEU A 829 -44.30 -29.72 -29.41
N ILE A 830 -44.44 -28.99 -28.31
CA ILE A 830 -45.63 -29.04 -27.46
C ILE A 830 -46.85 -28.47 -28.18
N ALA A 831 -46.70 -27.35 -28.89
CA ALA A 831 -47.80 -26.73 -29.66
C ALA A 831 -48.30 -27.66 -30.78
N LEU A 832 -47.40 -28.37 -31.45
CA LEU A 832 -47.73 -29.37 -32.47
C LEU A 832 -48.49 -30.58 -31.90
N ASP A 833 -48.09 -31.12 -30.74
CA ASP A 833 -48.86 -32.22 -30.12
C ASP A 833 -50.22 -31.75 -29.59
N LEU A 834 -50.30 -30.51 -29.11
CA LEU A 834 -51.55 -29.89 -28.66
C LEU A 834 -52.52 -29.61 -29.82
N LYS A 835 -52.04 -29.50 -31.08
CA LYS A 835 -52.86 -29.37 -32.29
C LYS A 835 -53.84 -30.55 -32.41
N ASN A 836 -53.35 -31.78 -32.22
CA ASN A 836 -54.18 -33.00 -32.29
C ASN A 836 -55.30 -33.01 -31.22
N LYS A 837 -55.09 -32.32 -30.09
CA LYS A 837 -56.08 -32.20 -29.01
C LYS A 837 -57.03 -30.99 -29.19
N ALA A 838 -56.79 -30.15 -30.21
CA ALA A 838 -57.53 -28.91 -30.48
C ALA A 838 -58.49 -29.02 -31.67
N GLU A 839 -58.61 -30.20 -32.30
CA GLU A 839 -59.46 -30.47 -33.48
C GLU A 839 -60.95 -30.17 -33.26
N ASN A 840 -61.42 -30.11 -32.01
CA ASN A 840 -62.82 -29.81 -31.67
C ASN A 840 -63.17 -28.29 -31.63
N LEU A 841 -62.25 -27.39 -31.98
CA LEU A 841 -62.49 -25.94 -32.01
C LEU A 841 -62.87 -25.48 -33.42
N LYS A 842 -64.02 -24.79 -33.58
CA LYS A 842 -64.51 -24.27 -34.88
C LYS A 842 -64.36 -22.74 -35.00
N GLY A 843 -64.15 -22.24 -36.22
CA GLY A 843 -64.15 -20.82 -36.59
C GLY A 843 -62.85 -20.06 -36.27
N PHE A 844 -62.94 -18.74 -36.11
CA PHE A 844 -61.79 -17.81 -35.95
C PHE A 844 -60.75 -18.21 -34.90
N ARG A 845 -61.15 -18.92 -33.83
CA ARG A 845 -60.22 -19.40 -32.80
C ARG A 845 -59.30 -20.51 -33.30
N TYR A 846 -59.74 -21.32 -34.25
CA TYR A 846 -58.92 -22.34 -34.90
C TYR A 846 -57.86 -21.69 -35.81
N ASP A 847 -58.27 -20.73 -36.63
CA ASP A 847 -57.38 -20.01 -37.54
C ASP A 847 -56.28 -19.25 -36.78
N LEU A 848 -56.64 -18.60 -35.66
CA LEU A 848 -55.68 -17.90 -34.81
C LEU A 848 -54.64 -18.86 -34.18
N ILE A 849 -55.05 -20.08 -33.83
CA ILE A 849 -54.12 -21.12 -33.35
C ILE A 849 -53.21 -21.60 -34.49
N GLN A 850 -53.72 -21.78 -35.71
CA GLN A 850 -52.91 -22.17 -36.87
C GLN A 850 -51.89 -21.09 -37.27
N ILE A 851 -52.29 -19.82 -37.29
CA ILE A 851 -51.39 -18.68 -37.51
C ILE A 851 -50.30 -18.66 -36.42
N GLY A 852 -50.69 -18.86 -35.16
CA GLY A 852 -49.75 -18.96 -34.05
C GLY A 852 -48.73 -20.09 -34.21
N ILE A 853 -49.16 -21.28 -34.62
CA ILE A 853 -48.26 -22.42 -34.91
C ILE A 853 -47.36 -22.11 -36.12
N GLY A 854 -47.88 -21.44 -37.15
CA GLY A 854 -47.10 -21.01 -38.31
C GLY A 854 -45.97 -20.05 -37.95
N ILE A 855 -46.28 -18.99 -37.19
CA ILE A 855 -45.28 -18.05 -36.65
C ILE A 855 -44.23 -18.79 -35.83
N LEU A 856 -44.67 -19.73 -34.99
CA LEU A 856 -43.79 -20.46 -34.09
C LEU A 856 -42.92 -21.50 -34.84
N THR A 857 -43.38 -22.00 -35.98
CA THR A 857 -42.59 -22.85 -36.89
C THR A 857 -41.53 -22.04 -37.61
N ILE A 858 -41.86 -20.83 -38.09
CA ILE A 858 -40.88 -19.89 -38.68
C ILE A 858 -39.80 -19.56 -37.64
N ALA A 859 -40.21 -19.20 -36.42
CA ALA A 859 -39.29 -18.89 -35.33
C ALA A 859 -38.41 -20.09 -34.90
N ALA A 860 -38.89 -21.33 -35.06
CA ALA A 860 -38.12 -22.53 -34.77
C ALA A 860 -37.13 -22.91 -35.90
N MET A 861 -37.39 -22.49 -37.14
CA MET A 861 -36.49 -22.70 -38.28
C MET A 861 -35.30 -21.73 -38.30
N GLY A 862 -35.40 -20.61 -37.59
CA GLY A 862 -34.34 -19.60 -37.46
C GLY A 862 -34.63 -18.35 -38.25
#